data_AF-A0A9K3PS36-F1
#
_entry.id   AF-A0A9K3PS36-F1
#
_cell.length_a   1.000
_cell.length_b   1.000
_cell.length_c   1.000
_cell.angle_alpha   90.00
_cell.angle_beta   90.00
_cell.angle_gamma   90.00
#
_symmetry.space_group_name_H-M   'P 1'
#
loop_
_entity.id
_entity.type
_entity.pdbx_description
1 polymer ?
#
loop_
_entity_poly.entity_id
_entity_poly.type
_entity_poly.pdbx_seq_one_letter_code
_entity_poly.pdbx_strand_id
1 'polypeptide(L)'
;MPKSRHRQRKNVDGTHNQAAAPPVPSSEMSSIIHLPPPFPSNLSKPSNGFLRDESPYRESFQAAIDGPYEGFVVDSVQELQQEKPTSDSLILQPDPVQHRYSQQTNAESEFDEQKSSGKNDQKKLKVTEAFVSFALNAMNDRGEFRQDVTQPFGLGTKCATTYVTRCLVGEPGTSYKYLGLRMFAAPFECNDSTRAIRQLGALMSERSAIHMHKLNERRRACGAPPCKGMNPSFNICLINRMVYTTDLKPTMALPSDSDDRQAKTSVSWHADSSLEHYSTIAVYQTLETPNSKNFKNKTNKESSLSKDWWVGLRVVHHAEGPNASSGRKGSSIEAALVLETPPVAVSLPSGSAYYLLDDFNHHHQHVVFTTGNETSTGVRYSCTFRKLRESHNVQYWIERATAFKKSFNKKGAKIWKAENLVSQELEFEWIRQFYIQGKRHYDCLWVAHWKKPLQELLSLWSCLEHRAYQTIELLRAAAEAKCGMDLDNSACRPSKGERKERGRRRKALSTVEALLSRSDAEVGSGASSQFYIPMAECLEEQAKKRELWDKRERDHVFREMHPDCRPLPVPFRFYRPVGEPVLPSCEWGSSPFPKAPTALKELARQLRQLGEAFDEGDASKIVLPSWKHAVSTEWGGWEEGTFGLELQEPWAGAVVDGSKSIETRLYPLPPALLGKRIYVLESKSGAAGVSNLGNFIDIGSHQLETADGESAVDSGSHVDIIGWLTVSSIKKYNHRIEFEQDESKHLVTSDSGYGWKDDGTPIYGWVLGDYHRYDCEHRKNDDAQQPSFSSGVRRFRSLFELSQNSRPVDVVDTNTNNSNSESFDASTGVSGKNKGKRSNKGHHHHHSNSNNAGKVKRRKRF
;
A
#
# COMPACT_ATOMS: atom_id res chain seq x y z
N MET A 1 -46.98 9.54 53.13
CA MET A 1 -47.08 11.01 53.21
C MET A 1 -46.98 11.43 54.67
N PRO A 2 -46.47 12.63 55.03
CA PRO A 2 -45.56 13.57 54.35
C PRO A 2 -44.29 13.80 55.24
N LYS A 3 -43.24 14.60 54.97
CA LYS A 3 -43.10 15.95 54.43
C LYS A 3 -41.67 16.18 53.89
N SER A 4 -41.61 17.19 53.03
CA SER A 4 -40.51 17.70 52.21
C SER A 4 -39.28 18.21 52.95
N ARG A 5 -38.13 18.17 52.25
CA ARG A 5 -37.13 19.27 52.25
C ARG A 5 -36.50 19.39 50.86
N HIS A 6 -36.62 20.58 50.29
CA HIS A 6 -35.98 21.03 49.06
C HIS A 6 -34.45 20.95 49.16
N ARG A 7 -33.79 20.51 48.08
CA ARG A 7 -32.37 20.80 47.83
C ARG A 7 -32.16 21.17 46.36
N GLN A 8 -31.47 22.28 46.18
CA GLN A 8 -31.22 22.99 44.93
C GLN A 8 -30.54 22.12 43.87
N ARG A 9 -30.96 22.31 42.62
CA ARG A 9 -30.29 21.85 41.40
C ARG A 9 -28.96 22.58 41.24
N LYS A 10 -27.85 21.83 41.12
CA LYS A 10 -26.63 22.29 40.45
C LYS A 10 -26.66 21.75 39.02
N ASN A 11 -26.74 22.66 38.05
CA ASN A 11 -26.46 22.36 36.65
C ASN A 11 -24.97 22.00 36.53
N VAL A 12 -24.69 20.84 35.94
CA VAL A 12 -23.37 20.49 35.42
C VAL A 12 -23.57 20.39 33.92
N ASP A 13 -23.16 21.43 33.21
CA ASP A 13 -23.11 21.44 31.75
C ASP A 13 -22.06 20.41 31.29
N GLY A 14 -22.55 19.35 30.65
CA GLY A 14 -21.73 18.38 29.95
C GLY A 14 -21.29 18.95 28.61
N THR A 15 -20.00 19.24 28.47
CA THR A 15 -19.39 19.62 27.20
C THR A 15 -19.37 18.43 26.24
N HIS A 16 -20.12 18.56 25.14
CA HIS A 16 -20.08 17.65 23.99
C HIS A 16 -18.73 17.72 23.28
N ASN A 17 -17.91 16.67 23.40
CA ASN A 17 -16.79 16.43 22.49
C ASN A 17 -17.32 15.83 21.18
N GLN A 18 -17.75 16.70 20.27
CA GLN A 18 -17.94 16.36 18.85
C GLN A 18 -16.56 16.21 18.21
N ALA A 19 -16.28 15.02 17.66
CA ALA A 19 -15.16 14.85 16.76
C ALA A 19 -15.48 15.61 15.47
N ALA A 20 -14.81 16.74 15.27
CA ALA A 20 -15.03 17.63 14.14
C ALA A 20 -14.82 16.86 12.81
N ALA A 21 -15.88 16.87 12.00
CA ALA A 21 -15.73 16.81 10.55
C ALA A 21 -14.83 17.99 10.10
N PRO A 22 -14.15 17.93 8.94
CA PRO A 22 -13.48 19.12 8.42
C PRO A 22 -14.47 20.29 8.44
N PRO A 23 -14.06 21.51 8.86
CA PRO A 23 -14.94 22.65 8.80
C PRO A 23 -15.44 22.79 7.37
N VAL A 24 -16.76 22.70 7.19
CA VAL A 24 -17.39 23.32 6.03
C VAL A 24 -16.99 24.79 6.12
N PRO A 25 -16.30 25.36 5.13
CA PRO A 25 -15.90 26.76 5.22
C PRO A 25 -17.17 27.58 5.43
N SER A 26 -17.20 28.34 6.52
CA SER A 26 -18.19 29.37 6.74
C SER A 26 -18.24 30.23 5.48
N SER A 27 -19.37 30.21 4.79
CA SER A 27 -19.67 31.23 3.79
C SER A 27 -19.57 32.59 4.49
N GLU A 28 -18.97 33.57 3.83
CA GLU A 28 -18.75 34.95 4.28
C GLU A 28 -17.37 35.28 4.89
N MET A 29 -16.31 34.94 4.17
CA MET A 29 -15.34 35.93 3.69
C MET A 29 -14.83 35.42 2.35
N SER A 30 -15.19 36.07 1.24
CA SER A 30 -14.55 35.78 -0.05
C SER A 30 -13.08 36.17 0.07
N SER A 31 -12.21 35.22 0.42
CA SER A 31 -10.78 35.45 0.41
C SER A 31 -10.40 35.81 -1.02
N ILE A 32 -10.11 37.09 -1.26
CA ILE A 32 -9.62 37.56 -2.55
C ILE A 32 -8.40 36.70 -2.89
N ILE A 33 -8.49 35.96 -3.99
CA ILE A 33 -7.39 35.12 -4.46
C ILE A 33 -6.31 36.08 -4.96
N HIS A 34 -5.14 36.02 -4.35
CA HIS A 34 -3.98 36.74 -4.85
C HIS A 34 -3.46 36.01 -6.10
N LEU A 35 -3.65 36.62 -7.27
CA LEU A 35 -3.07 36.13 -8.52
C LEU A 35 -1.80 36.92 -8.82
N PRO A 36 -0.80 36.31 -9.48
CA PRO A 36 0.38 37.03 -9.93
C PRO A 36 0.01 38.26 -10.77
N PRO A 37 0.71 39.40 -10.58
CA PRO A 37 0.46 40.59 -11.38
C PRO A 37 0.79 40.32 -12.86
N PRO A 38 0.15 41.02 -13.81
CA PRO A 38 0.41 40.83 -15.23
C PRO A 38 1.80 41.34 -15.63
N PHE A 39 2.37 40.73 -16.67
CA PHE A 39 3.60 41.23 -17.27
C PHE A 39 3.38 42.60 -17.97
N PRO A 40 4.29 43.58 -17.83
CA PRO A 40 4.13 44.89 -18.45
C PRO A 40 4.05 44.81 -19.99
N SER A 41 2.99 45.33 -20.58
CA SER A 41 2.72 45.24 -22.03
C SER A 41 3.67 46.08 -22.90
N ASN A 42 4.34 47.06 -22.30
CA ASN A 42 5.28 47.96 -22.98
C ASN A 42 6.71 47.38 -23.12
N LEU A 43 6.99 46.24 -22.48
CA LEU A 43 8.32 45.63 -22.49
C LEU A 43 8.44 44.57 -23.57
N SER A 44 9.61 44.52 -24.21
CA SER A 44 9.92 43.55 -25.25
C SER A 44 9.97 42.12 -24.71
N LYS A 45 9.38 41.16 -25.43
CA LYS A 45 9.50 39.73 -25.13
C LYS A 45 10.04 38.97 -26.34
N PRO A 46 10.79 37.87 -26.14
CA PRO A 46 11.17 37.01 -27.26
C PRO A 46 9.92 36.47 -27.96
N SER A 47 9.94 36.45 -29.29
CA SER A 47 8.81 35.96 -30.11
C SER A 47 8.55 34.47 -29.85
N ASN A 48 9.63 33.70 -29.72
CA ASN A 48 9.66 32.36 -29.18
C ASN A 48 10.87 32.29 -28.25
N GLY A 49 10.69 31.95 -26.99
CA GLY A 49 11.83 31.80 -26.09
C GLY A 49 11.43 31.65 -24.64
N PHE A 50 12.40 31.24 -23.83
CA PHE A 50 12.45 31.74 -22.48
C PHE A 50 12.98 33.18 -22.47
N LEU A 51 12.37 34.03 -21.66
CA LEU A 51 12.94 35.32 -21.27
C LEU A 51 14.11 35.09 -20.30
N ARG A 52 15.28 35.64 -20.60
CA ARG A 52 16.54 35.46 -19.85
C ARG A 52 17.16 36.80 -19.50
N ASP A 53 18.04 36.80 -18.49
CA ASP A 53 18.86 37.97 -18.12
C ASP A 53 20.00 38.21 -19.13
N GLU A 54 19.62 38.59 -20.34
CA GLU A 54 20.55 38.88 -21.43
C GLU A 54 20.03 40.01 -22.31
N SER A 55 20.93 40.67 -23.05
CA SER A 55 20.57 41.71 -24.01
C SER A 55 19.82 41.09 -25.20
N PRO A 56 18.74 41.71 -25.73
CA PRO A 56 18.16 43.01 -25.37
C PRO A 56 17.11 42.97 -24.26
N TYR A 57 16.83 41.80 -23.67
CA TYR A 57 15.67 41.58 -22.80
C TYR A 57 15.91 41.77 -21.30
N ARG A 58 17.09 42.25 -20.87
CA ARG A 58 17.45 42.38 -19.45
C ARG A 58 16.42 43.17 -18.62
N GLU A 59 15.94 44.30 -19.13
CA GLU A 59 14.89 45.09 -18.45
C GLU A 59 13.57 44.30 -18.34
N SER A 60 13.20 43.61 -19.41
CA SER A 60 12.00 42.77 -19.47
C SER A 60 12.09 41.59 -18.51
N PHE A 61 13.26 40.95 -18.40
CA PHE A 61 13.51 39.89 -17.44
C PHE A 61 13.39 40.39 -16.00
N GLN A 62 14.01 41.53 -15.68
CA GLN A 62 13.92 42.11 -14.33
C GLN A 62 12.47 42.45 -13.96
N ALA A 63 11.72 43.05 -14.88
CA ALA A 63 10.30 43.34 -14.67
C ALA A 63 9.44 42.07 -14.50
N ALA A 64 9.80 40.98 -15.17
CA ALA A 64 9.16 39.68 -14.95
C ALA A 64 9.42 39.18 -13.52
N ILE A 65 10.68 39.18 -13.08
CA ILE A 65 11.10 38.74 -11.74
C ILE A 65 10.46 39.58 -10.64
N ASP A 66 10.39 40.91 -10.80
CA ASP A 66 9.85 41.82 -9.78
C ASP A 66 8.32 41.86 -9.77
N GLY A 67 7.67 41.47 -10.87
CA GLY A 67 6.22 41.44 -11.01
C GLY A 67 5.66 40.02 -11.00
N PRO A 68 5.32 39.43 -12.16
CA PRO A 68 4.65 38.13 -12.22
C PRO A 68 5.35 37.01 -11.44
N TYR A 69 6.67 37.08 -11.29
CA TYR A 69 7.47 36.06 -10.59
C TYR A 69 8.04 36.55 -9.24
N GLU A 70 7.43 37.55 -8.57
CA GLU A 70 7.94 38.20 -7.34
C GLU A 70 8.31 37.25 -6.17
N GLY A 71 7.73 36.05 -6.15
CA GLY A 71 8.00 34.99 -5.17
C GLY A 71 9.15 34.05 -5.54
N PHE A 72 9.84 34.28 -6.65
CA PHE A 72 11.03 33.54 -7.05
C PHE A 72 12.29 34.32 -6.66
N VAL A 73 13.21 33.66 -5.94
CA VAL A 73 14.47 34.27 -5.48
C VAL A 73 15.62 33.31 -5.70
N VAL A 74 16.81 33.83 -5.99
CA VAL A 74 18.06 33.06 -6.13
C VAL A 74 19.10 33.59 -5.17
N ASP A 75 19.78 32.68 -4.46
CA ASP A 75 21.00 32.97 -3.72
C ASP A 75 22.22 32.45 -4.49
N SER A 76 23.20 33.31 -4.69
CA SER A 76 24.55 32.97 -5.13
C SER A 76 25.34 32.20 -4.06
N VAL A 77 26.45 31.60 -4.47
CA VAL A 77 27.40 30.94 -3.56
C VAL A 77 27.87 31.90 -2.46
N GLN A 78 28.11 33.16 -2.82
CA GLN A 78 28.57 34.19 -1.89
C GLN A 78 27.50 34.50 -0.84
N GLU A 79 26.23 34.62 -1.24
CA GLU A 79 25.12 34.90 -0.32
C GLU A 79 24.87 33.75 0.66
N LEU A 80 25.04 32.51 0.22
CA LEU A 80 24.93 31.33 1.09
C LEU A 80 26.09 31.21 2.10
N GLN A 81 27.23 31.85 1.83
CA GLN A 81 28.42 31.81 2.69
C GLN A 81 28.50 32.97 3.69
N GLN A 82 27.61 33.96 3.61
CA GLN A 82 27.57 35.10 4.53
C GLN A 82 27.17 34.62 5.94
N GLU A 83 28.05 34.85 6.92
CA GLU A 83 27.94 34.26 8.27
C GLU A 83 26.94 34.94 9.22
N LYS A 84 26.24 36.01 8.79
CA LYS A 84 25.14 36.66 9.53
C LYS A 84 24.44 37.72 8.66
N PRO A 85 23.12 37.94 8.78
CA PRO A 85 22.53 39.20 8.36
C PRO A 85 23.07 40.34 9.25
N THR A 86 23.29 41.51 8.66
CA THR A 86 23.54 42.76 9.38
C THR A 86 22.43 42.97 10.42
N SER A 87 22.83 43.22 11.67
CA SER A 87 22.06 43.10 12.91
C SER A 87 20.85 44.05 13.10
N ASP A 88 20.35 44.70 12.06
CA ASP A 88 19.28 45.70 12.18
C ASP A 88 17.87 45.18 11.89
N SER A 89 17.70 43.89 11.55
CA SER A 89 16.37 43.31 11.36
C SER A 89 16.33 41.85 11.81
N LEU A 90 15.25 41.48 12.51
CA LEU A 90 14.85 40.14 13.01
C LEU A 90 15.13 39.88 14.50
N ILE A 91 14.21 40.34 15.34
CA ILE A 91 13.89 39.67 16.61
C ILE A 91 12.81 38.63 16.31
N LEU A 92 13.19 37.36 16.19
CA LEU A 92 12.25 36.23 16.20
C LEU A 92 12.08 35.75 17.64
N GLN A 93 10.87 35.87 18.20
CA GLN A 93 10.55 35.20 19.46
C GLN A 93 10.34 33.70 19.22
N PRO A 94 10.86 32.81 20.09
CA PRO A 94 10.62 31.37 19.96
C PRO A 94 9.19 31.00 20.36
N ASP A 95 8.55 30.16 19.54
CA ASP A 95 7.18 29.67 19.71
C ASP A 95 7.13 28.41 20.63
N PRO A 96 6.18 28.25 21.58
CA PRO A 96 6.23 27.23 22.64
C PRO A 96 5.94 25.76 22.22
N VAL A 97 5.81 25.46 20.92
CA VAL A 97 5.26 24.17 20.46
C VAL A 97 6.32 23.06 20.36
N GLN A 98 7.62 23.38 20.40
CA GLN A 98 8.70 22.37 20.38
C GLN A 98 8.85 21.57 21.67
N HIS A 99 8.18 21.96 22.77
CA HIS A 99 8.33 21.29 24.07
C HIS A 99 7.50 20.01 24.25
N ARG A 100 6.63 19.66 23.28
CA ARG A 100 5.68 18.54 23.42
C ARG A 100 6.13 17.22 22.79
N TYR A 101 7.20 17.21 21.99
CA TYR A 101 7.76 15.98 21.39
C TYR A 101 9.02 15.45 22.08
N SER A 102 9.58 16.16 23.07
CA SER A 102 10.77 15.73 23.82
C SER A 102 10.47 14.99 25.13
N GLN A 103 9.19 14.84 25.53
CA GLN A 103 8.80 14.23 26.80
C GLN A 103 8.35 12.76 26.70
N GLN A 104 8.57 12.06 25.58
CA GLN A 104 8.12 10.68 25.41
C GLN A 104 9.20 9.66 25.02
N THR A 105 10.47 9.95 25.29
CA THR A 105 11.57 8.98 25.18
C THR A 105 12.48 8.92 26.41
N ASN A 106 12.10 9.49 27.56
CA ASN A 106 12.83 9.31 28.82
C ASN A 106 12.12 8.31 29.72
N ALA A 107 12.21 7.04 29.36
CA ALA A 107 12.15 5.93 30.28
C ALA A 107 13.07 4.85 29.70
N GLU A 108 14.04 4.40 30.50
CA GLU A 108 15.09 3.41 30.18
C GLU A 108 16.42 3.98 29.64
N SER A 109 17.17 4.67 30.52
CA SER A 109 18.63 4.50 30.61
C SER A 109 19.13 5.01 31.97
N GLU A 110 18.95 4.23 33.03
CA GLU A 110 19.82 4.33 34.20
C GLU A 110 21.14 3.64 33.83
N PHE A 111 22.24 4.39 33.66
CA PHE A 111 23.61 3.97 34.00
C PHE A 111 24.60 5.14 33.78
N ASP A 112 25.30 5.46 34.88
CA ASP A 112 26.55 6.25 35.03
C ASP A 112 26.60 7.74 34.62
N GLU A 113 26.23 8.61 35.57
CA GLU A 113 26.75 9.97 35.67
C GLU A 113 28.16 9.95 36.31
N GLN A 114 29.20 10.05 35.49
CA GLN A 114 30.48 10.58 35.92
C GLN A 114 30.81 11.91 35.23
N LYS A 115 31.00 12.91 36.09
CA LYS A 115 31.35 14.30 35.82
C LYS A 115 32.51 14.44 34.83
N SER A 116 32.30 15.22 33.77
CA SER A 116 33.37 15.90 33.03
C SER A 116 32.90 17.32 32.70
N SER A 117 33.42 18.27 33.45
CA SER A 117 33.32 19.70 33.18
C SER A 117 34.19 20.05 31.97
N GLY A 118 33.58 20.09 30.78
CA GLY A 118 34.22 20.58 29.56
C GLY A 118 33.30 21.58 28.88
N LYS A 119 33.73 22.84 28.79
CA LYS A 119 33.13 23.86 27.92
C LYS A 119 33.17 23.34 26.48
N ASN A 120 32.04 22.86 25.96
CA ASN A 120 31.91 22.56 24.55
C ASN A 120 31.54 23.85 23.81
N ASP A 121 32.56 24.51 23.27
CA ASP A 121 32.39 25.44 22.16
C ASP A 121 31.78 24.66 20.99
N GLN A 122 30.45 24.71 20.83
CA GLN A 122 29.77 24.25 19.62
C GLN A 122 30.19 25.16 18.45
N LYS A 123 31.32 24.84 17.83
CA LYS A 123 31.74 25.42 16.56
C LYS A 123 30.68 25.03 15.51
N LYS A 124 29.74 25.93 15.21
CA LYS A 124 28.67 25.73 14.21
C LYS A 124 29.33 25.31 12.90
N LEU A 125 29.12 24.07 12.46
CA LEU A 125 29.76 23.52 11.26
C LEU A 125 29.32 24.35 10.05
N LYS A 126 30.26 24.91 9.29
CA LYS A 126 29.97 25.72 8.10
C LYS A 126 29.54 24.80 6.96
N VAL A 127 28.29 24.95 6.50
CA VAL A 127 27.79 24.22 5.32
C VAL A 127 28.46 24.80 4.08
N THR A 128 29.36 24.04 3.47
CA THR A 128 30.08 24.41 2.24
C THR A 128 29.63 23.52 1.08
N GLU A 129 29.85 23.96 -0.15
CA GLU A 129 29.55 23.13 -1.33
C GLU A 129 30.32 21.81 -1.32
N ALA A 130 31.59 21.81 -0.94
CA ALA A 130 32.39 20.59 -0.82
C ALA A 130 31.80 19.61 0.20
N PHE A 131 31.30 20.12 1.32
CA PHE A 131 30.63 19.32 2.36
C PHE A 131 29.35 18.67 1.83
N VAL A 132 28.49 19.43 1.13
CA VAL A 132 27.26 18.90 0.55
C VAL A 132 27.57 17.90 -0.58
N SER A 133 28.51 18.23 -1.46
CA SER A 133 28.93 17.35 -2.57
C SER A 133 29.47 16.02 -2.08
N PHE A 134 30.29 16.03 -1.02
CA PHE A 134 30.79 14.81 -0.39
C PHE A 134 29.64 13.93 0.13
N ALA A 135 28.66 14.53 0.81
CA ALA A 135 27.49 13.82 1.30
C ALA A 135 26.70 13.16 0.17
N LEU A 136 26.43 13.90 -0.90
CA LEU A 136 25.68 13.43 -2.08
C LEU A 136 26.40 12.30 -2.83
N ASN A 137 27.71 12.43 -3.03
CA ASN A 137 28.52 11.39 -3.66
C ASN A 137 28.54 10.12 -2.80
N ALA A 138 28.67 10.24 -1.49
CA ALA A 138 28.61 9.09 -0.59
C ALA A 138 27.22 8.39 -0.62
N MET A 139 26.12 9.14 -0.77
CA MET A 139 24.78 8.57 -0.98
C MET A 139 24.68 7.84 -2.34
N ASN A 140 25.31 8.39 -3.38
CA ASN A 140 25.39 7.76 -4.69
C ASN A 140 26.21 6.47 -4.67
N ASP A 141 27.36 6.45 -4.00
CA ASP A 141 28.23 5.28 -3.86
C ASP A 141 27.53 4.14 -3.10
N ARG A 142 26.64 4.47 -2.16
CA ARG A 142 25.77 3.49 -1.47
C ARG A 142 24.55 3.07 -2.30
N GLY A 143 24.35 3.64 -3.49
CA GLY A 143 23.24 3.30 -4.37
C GLY A 143 21.88 3.76 -3.86
N GLU A 144 21.80 4.89 -3.15
CA GLU A 144 20.54 5.39 -2.58
C GLU A 144 19.63 6.07 -3.62
N PHE A 145 20.19 6.57 -4.72
CA PHE A 145 19.44 7.18 -5.81
C PHE A 145 18.81 6.11 -6.70
N ARG A 146 17.48 6.19 -6.90
CA ARG A 146 16.71 5.19 -7.64
C ARG A 146 15.82 5.85 -8.66
N GLN A 147 15.57 5.12 -9.75
CA GLN A 147 14.58 5.53 -10.73
C GLN A 147 13.17 5.25 -10.19
N ASP A 148 12.29 6.22 -10.32
CA ASP A 148 10.94 6.11 -9.78
C ASP A 148 9.99 5.57 -10.85
N VAL A 149 9.14 4.60 -10.47
CA VAL A 149 8.02 4.15 -11.31
C VAL A 149 6.75 4.86 -10.89
N THR A 150 6.33 5.79 -11.74
CA THR A 150 5.20 6.69 -11.52
C THR A 150 4.00 6.27 -12.37
N GLN A 151 2.84 6.84 -12.04
CA GLN A 151 1.59 6.67 -12.78
C GLN A 151 0.89 8.04 -12.89
N PRO A 152 1.39 8.94 -13.78
CA PRO A 152 1.03 10.36 -13.81
C PRO A 152 -0.46 10.65 -13.98
N PHE A 153 -1.18 9.78 -14.68
CA PHE A 153 -2.61 9.93 -14.98
C PHE A 153 -3.51 9.14 -14.01
N GLY A 154 -2.96 8.71 -12.88
CA GLY A 154 -3.70 8.04 -11.81
C GLY A 154 -3.78 6.52 -11.94
N LEU A 155 -4.27 5.88 -10.88
CA LEU A 155 -4.33 4.42 -10.77
C LEU A 155 -5.13 3.81 -11.91
N GLY A 156 -4.54 2.84 -12.60
CA GLY A 156 -5.12 2.15 -13.77
C GLY A 156 -4.62 2.66 -15.12
N THR A 157 -3.80 3.71 -15.13
CA THR A 157 -3.13 4.21 -16.35
C THR A 157 -1.73 3.61 -16.53
N LYS A 158 -1.06 3.85 -17.66
CA LYS A 158 0.28 3.29 -17.91
C LYS A 158 1.29 3.79 -16.88
N CYS A 159 2.15 2.90 -16.39
CA CYS A 159 3.30 3.30 -15.59
C CYS A 159 4.36 3.99 -16.47
N ALA A 160 5.17 4.85 -15.86
CA ALA A 160 6.29 5.51 -16.51
C ALA A 160 7.46 5.68 -15.55
N THR A 161 8.67 5.47 -16.05
CA THR A 161 9.90 5.71 -15.30
C THR A 161 10.32 7.17 -15.40
N THR A 162 10.90 7.71 -14.33
CA THR A 162 11.46 9.05 -14.36
C THR A 162 12.85 9.06 -15.01
N TYR A 163 13.21 10.14 -15.71
CA TYR A 163 14.60 10.32 -16.17
C TYR A 163 15.57 10.62 -15.02
N VAL A 164 15.04 11.26 -13.97
CA VAL A 164 15.77 11.60 -12.76
C VAL A 164 15.78 10.42 -11.80
N THR A 165 16.92 10.19 -11.17
CA THR A 165 17.03 9.27 -10.02
C THR A 165 16.94 10.06 -8.72
N ARG A 166 16.25 9.51 -7.72
CA ARG A 166 15.93 10.25 -6.49
C ARG A 166 16.23 9.47 -5.22
N CYS A 167 16.51 10.23 -4.18
CA CYS A 167 16.53 9.77 -2.79
C CYS A 167 15.66 10.73 -1.96
N LEU A 168 14.90 10.20 -0.99
CA LEU A 168 14.09 11.00 -0.09
C LEU A 168 14.66 10.90 1.33
N VAL A 169 14.97 12.05 1.92
CA VAL A 169 15.42 12.16 3.32
C VAL A 169 14.45 13.07 4.07
N GLY A 170 14.18 12.82 5.34
CA GLY A 170 13.21 13.63 6.09
C GLY A 170 13.09 13.29 7.57
N GLU A 171 12.09 13.88 8.21
CA GLU A 171 11.71 13.52 9.58
C GLU A 171 11.22 12.06 9.64
N PRO A 172 11.48 11.32 10.73
CA PRO A 172 11.04 9.94 10.88
C PRO A 172 9.56 9.72 10.56
N GLY A 173 9.26 8.65 9.81
CA GLY A 173 7.89 8.30 9.43
C GLY A 173 7.28 9.16 8.32
N THR A 174 8.05 10.07 7.69
CA THR A 174 7.54 10.96 6.64
C THR A 174 7.66 10.32 5.24
N SER A 175 6.66 10.57 4.40
CA SER A 175 6.58 10.06 3.03
C SER A 175 6.15 11.15 2.05
N TYR A 176 6.64 11.11 0.81
CA TYR A 176 6.29 12.10 -0.21
C TYR A 176 5.49 11.45 -1.35
N LYS A 177 4.31 11.98 -1.68
CA LYS A 177 3.49 11.47 -2.79
C LYS A 177 3.53 12.42 -3.98
N TYR A 178 3.82 11.87 -5.15
CA TYR A 178 3.71 12.57 -6.44
C TYR A 178 3.46 11.56 -7.56
N LEU A 179 2.70 11.97 -8.58
CA LEU A 179 2.43 11.17 -9.78
C LEU A 179 2.05 9.70 -9.48
N GLY A 180 1.20 9.45 -8.47
CA GLY A 180 0.74 8.10 -8.12
C GLY A 180 1.73 7.22 -7.33
N LEU A 181 2.95 7.69 -7.05
CA LEU A 181 3.95 7.03 -6.21
C LEU A 181 4.04 7.72 -4.85
N ARG A 182 4.14 6.93 -3.76
CA ARG A 182 4.54 7.41 -2.43
C ARG A 182 5.96 6.94 -2.12
N MET A 183 6.89 7.89 -2.05
CA MET A 183 8.27 7.67 -1.60
C MET A 183 8.36 7.70 -0.08
N PHE A 184 9.23 6.86 0.49
CA PHE A 184 9.45 6.76 1.94
C PHE A 184 10.81 7.34 2.31
N ALA A 185 10.84 8.22 3.31
CA ALA A 185 12.05 8.94 3.66
C ALA A 185 13.00 8.09 4.51
N ALA A 186 14.30 8.20 4.24
CA ALA A 186 15.33 7.91 5.23
C ALA A 186 15.35 9.05 6.27
N PRO A 187 15.46 8.77 7.59
CA PRO A 187 15.57 9.81 8.59
C PRO A 187 16.80 10.69 8.41
N PHE A 188 16.67 11.99 8.68
CA PHE A 188 17.79 12.94 8.67
C PHE A 188 18.98 12.49 9.54
N GLU A 189 18.72 11.81 10.66
CA GLU A 189 19.77 11.38 11.61
C GLU A 189 20.41 10.03 11.29
N CYS A 190 20.06 9.39 10.17
CA CYS A 190 20.49 8.04 9.84
C CYS A 190 22.02 7.90 9.73
N ASN A 191 22.69 8.80 9.02
CA ASN A 191 24.14 8.76 8.80
C ASN A 191 24.72 10.16 8.57
N ASP A 192 26.04 10.26 8.37
CA ASP A 192 26.71 11.55 8.15
C ASP A 192 26.18 12.29 6.92
N SER A 193 25.87 11.57 5.83
CA SER A 193 25.31 12.19 4.62
C SER A 193 23.94 12.80 4.91
N THR A 194 23.02 12.06 5.55
CA THR A 194 21.68 12.58 5.84
C THR A 194 21.72 13.71 6.86
N ARG A 195 22.66 13.69 7.82
CA ARG A 195 22.91 14.80 8.76
C ARG A 195 23.44 16.04 8.04
N ALA A 196 24.31 15.88 7.07
CA ALA A 196 24.76 16.98 6.22
C ALA A 196 23.58 17.62 5.46
N ILE A 197 22.67 16.81 4.92
CA ILE A 197 21.44 17.30 4.28
C ILE A 197 20.53 18.03 5.29
N ARG A 198 20.43 17.56 6.53
CA ARG A 198 19.69 18.26 7.60
C ARG A 198 20.30 19.63 7.90
N GLN A 199 21.63 19.72 8.01
CA GLN A 199 22.34 20.98 8.25
C GLN A 199 22.15 21.95 7.09
N LEU A 200 22.20 21.46 5.85
CA LEU A 200 21.84 22.26 4.67
C LEU A 200 20.38 22.74 4.76
N GLY A 201 19.44 21.87 5.17
CA GLY A 201 18.04 22.25 5.37
C GLY A 201 17.86 23.37 6.39
N ALA A 202 18.63 23.35 7.48
CA ALA A 202 18.62 24.43 8.48
C ALA A 202 19.10 25.78 7.88
N LEU A 203 20.17 25.76 7.08
CA LEU A 203 20.62 26.95 6.33
C LEU A 203 19.53 27.44 5.36
N MET A 204 18.90 26.53 4.60
CA MET A 204 17.82 26.89 3.68
C MET A 204 16.62 27.50 4.41
N SER A 205 16.27 27.02 5.61
CA SER A 205 15.20 27.59 6.43
C SER A 205 15.53 29.01 6.89
N GLU A 206 16.77 29.26 7.31
CA GLU A 206 17.24 30.60 7.70
C GLU A 206 17.16 31.57 6.51
N ARG A 207 17.63 31.16 5.32
CA ARG A 207 17.53 31.96 4.10
C ARG A 207 16.09 32.20 3.66
N SER A 208 15.24 31.16 3.73
CA SER A 208 13.82 31.28 3.40
C SER A 208 13.11 32.28 4.31
N ALA A 209 13.44 32.33 5.60
CA ALA A 209 12.87 33.32 6.53
C ALA A 209 13.19 34.77 6.10
N ILE A 210 14.43 35.02 5.71
CA ILE A 210 14.88 36.33 5.22
C ILE A 210 14.13 36.71 3.94
N HIS A 211 14.03 35.79 2.99
CA HIS A 211 13.37 36.04 1.71
C HIS A 211 11.87 36.24 1.86
N MET A 212 11.21 35.48 2.73
CA MET A 212 9.80 35.68 3.09
C MET A 212 9.57 37.06 3.72
N HIS A 213 10.47 37.52 4.60
CA HIS A 213 10.38 38.86 5.19
C HIS A 213 10.45 39.93 4.10
N LYS A 214 11.44 39.87 3.22
CA LYS A 214 11.63 40.82 2.10
C LYS A 214 10.42 40.83 1.15
N LEU A 215 9.89 39.66 0.79
CA LEU A 215 8.69 39.55 -0.04
C LEU A 215 7.50 40.24 0.63
N ASN A 216 7.29 39.98 1.93
CA ASN A 216 6.20 40.57 2.68
C ASN A 216 6.33 42.10 2.81
N GLU A 217 7.55 42.63 2.94
CA GLU A 217 7.81 44.08 2.91
C GLU A 217 7.47 44.69 1.54
N ARG A 218 7.90 44.04 0.44
CA ARG A 218 7.55 44.49 -0.92
C ARG A 218 6.04 44.51 -1.14
N ARG A 219 5.35 43.42 -0.78
CA ARG A 219 3.88 43.34 -0.91
C ARG A 219 3.17 44.42 -0.10
N ARG A 220 3.64 44.70 1.13
CA ARG A 220 3.12 45.83 1.93
C ARG A 220 3.33 47.18 1.24
N ALA A 221 4.51 47.41 0.66
CA ALA A 221 4.84 48.67 -0.01
C ALA A 221 3.96 48.94 -1.25
N CYS A 222 3.52 47.89 -1.95
CA CYS A 222 2.65 48.00 -3.12
C CYS A 222 1.15 47.74 -2.84
N GLY A 223 0.76 47.59 -1.57
CA GLY A 223 -0.63 47.32 -1.18
C GLY A 223 -1.15 45.92 -1.54
N ALA A 224 -0.27 44.97 -1.85
CA ALA A 224 -0.62 43.57 -2.10
C ALA A 224 -0.91 42.82 -0.78
N PRO A 225 -1.70 41.73 -0.81
CA PRO A 225 -1.97 40.89 0.35
C PRO A 225 -0.68 40.38 1.01
N PRO A 226 -0.59 40.35 2.35
CA PRO A 226 0.57 39.81 3.03
C PRO A 226 0.77 38.33 2.74
N CYS A 227 2.02 37.87 2.86
CA CYS A 227 2.33 36.45 2.75
C CYS A 227 1.56 35.63 3.79
N LYS A 228 1.10 34.43 3.40
CA LYS A 228 0.38 33.50 4.28
C LYS A 228 1.30 32.43 4.86
N GLY A 229 2.36 32.07 4.13
CA GLY A 229 3.39 31.13 4.56
C GLY A 229 4.30 31.73 5.62
N MET A 230 3.98 31.53 6.90
CA MET A 230 4.79 32.09 8.00
C MET A 230 5.87 31.14 8.51
N ASN A 231 5.85 29.86 8.12
CA ASN A 231 6.77 28.85 8.62
C ASN A 231 7.78 28.41 7.53
N PRO A 232 9.05 28.85 7.61
CA PRO A 232 10.08 28.49 6.64
C PRO A 232 10.76 27.13 6.94
N SER A 233 10.22 26.33 7.87
CA SER A 233 10.77 25.01 8.20
C SER A 233 10.49 23.98 7.12
N PHE A 234 11.41 23.02 6.98
CA PHE A 234 11.27 21.88 6.08
C PHE A 234 11.27 20.58 6.88
N ASN A 235 10.46 19.61 6.47
CA ASN A 235 10.41 18.28 7.09
C ASN A 235 10.93 17.17 6.17
N ILE A 236 11.22 17.48 4.90
CA ILE A 236 11.86 16.57 3.95
C ILE A 236 12.83 17.31 3.03
N CYS A 237 13.70 16.52 2.40
CA CYS A 237 14.49 16.88 1.24
C CYS A 237 14.34 15.78 0.17
N LEU A 238 13.76 16.13 -0.98
CA LEU A 238 13.80 15.28 -2.16
C LEU A 238 15.08 15.59 -2.94
N ILE A 239 16.01 14.65 -2.94
CA ILE A 239 17.30 14.81 -3.59
C ILE A 239 17.22 14.21 -4.98
N ASN A 240 17.51 15.01 -5.99
CA ASN A 240 17.46 14.65 -7.40
C ASN A 240 18.89 14.51 -7.91
N ARG A 241 19.19 13.40 -8.58
CA ARG A 241 20.42 13.20 -9.36
C ARG A 241 20.05 13.13 -10.84
N MET A 242 20.55 14.09 -11.59
CA MET A 242 20.19 14.35 -12.99
C MET A 242 21.44 14.22 -13.86
N VAL A 243 21.29 13.47 -14.96
CA VAL A 243 22.35 13.22 -15.93
C VAL A 243 21.78 13.49 -17.32
N TYR A 244 22.58 14.08 -18.19
CA TYR A 244 22.23 14.17 -19.60
C TYR A 244 22.11 12.76 -20.20
N THR A 245 21.04 12.50 -20.94
CA THR A 245 20.91 11.30 -21.77
C THR A 245 20.27 11.67 -23.10
N THR A 246 20.54 10.90 -24.15
CA THR A 246 19.92 11.09 -25.47
C THR A 246 18.39 10.93 -25.43
N ASP A 247 17.90 10.17 -24.45
CA ASP A 247 16.48 9.85 -24.24
C ASP A 247 15.68 11.01 -23.64
N LEU A 248 16.36 12.04 -23.13
CA LEU A 248 15.69 13.25 -22.66
C LEU A 248 14.90 13.89 -23.82
N LYS A 249 13.67 14.29 -23.51
CA LYS A 249 12.78 14.94 -24.48
C LYS A 249 13.21 16.39 -24.71
N PRO A 250 13.03 16.94 -25.92
CA PRO A 250 13.18 18.37 -26.16
C PRO A 250 12.25 19.18 -25.24
N THR A 251 12.72 20.35 -24.80
CA THR A 251 11.91 21.25 -23.98
C THR A 251 10.80 21.87 -24.83
N MET A 252 9.56 21.45 -24.56
CA MET A 252 8.33 21.87 -25.26
C MET A 252 7.88 23.30 -24.90
N ALA A 253 8.79 24.22 -24.64
CA ALA A 253 8.41 25.58 -24.26
C ALA A 253 7.76 26.35 -25.43
N LEU A 254 7.96 25.95 -26.70
CA LEU A 254 7.78 26.84 -27.85
C LEU A 254 7.50 26.11 -29.18
N PRO A 255 6.90 26.80 -30.18
CA PRO A 255 6.77 26.34 -31.56
C PRO A 255 8.12 26.01 -32.20
N SER A 256 8.06 25.30 -33.34
CA SER A 256 9.18 24.58 -33.90
C SER A 256 10.43 25.45 -34.11
N ASP A 257 10.41 26.74 -34.39
CA ASP A 257 11.59 27.39 -35.01
C ASP A 257 12.55 28.18 -34.08
N SER A 258 12.69 27.82 -32.80
CA SER A 258 13.63 28.48 -31.86
C SER A 258 14.98 27.75 -31.69
N ASP A 259 16.07 28.51 -31.45
CA ASP A 259 17.43 27.99 -31.12
C ASP A 259 17.45 27.11 -29.85
N ASP A 260 16.42 27.21 -29.01
CA ASP A 260 16.20 26.36 -27.84
C ASP A 260 15.79 24.91 -28.19
N ARG A 261 15.69 24.53 -29.48
CA ARG A 261 15.46 23.14 -29.94
C ARG A 261 16.43 22.11 -29.34
N GLN A 262 17.62 22.52 -28.93
CA GLN A 262 18.62 21.63 -28.32
C GLN A 262 18.43 21.43 -26.82
N ALA A 263 17.61 22.24 -26.15
CA ALA A 263 17.36 22.11 -24.73
C ALA A 263 16.64 20.79 -24.41
N LYS A 264 17.23 20.01 -23.51
CA LYS A 264 16.73 18.70 -23.08
C LYS A 264 16.10 18.79 -21.69
N THR A 265 14.84 18.41 -21.59
CA THR A 265 14.08 18.45 -20.35
C THR A 265 14.41 17.24 -19.47
N SER A 266 14.93 17.50 -18.27
CA SER A 266 15.14 16.48 -17.23
C SER A 266 13.91 16.29 -16.36
N VAL A 267 13.19 17.38 -16.05
CA VAL A 267 11.91 17.35 -15.31
C VAL A 267 10.94 18.28 -16.02
N SER A 268 9.83 17.74 -16.53
CA SER A 268 8.83 18.49 -17.29
C SER A 268 8.08 19.52 -16.43
N TRP A 269 7.34 20.42 -17.08
CA TRP A 269 6.49 21.41 -16.42
C TRP A 269 5.58 20.79 -15.37
N HIS A 270 5.73 21.25 -14.12
CA HIS A 270 4.91 20.79 -13.00
C HIS A 270 4.82 21.86 -11.90
N ALA A 271 3.86 21.67 -11.00
CA ALA A 271 3.85 22.27 -9.67
C ALA A 271 4.04 21.15 -8.64
N ASP A 272 4.72 21.44 -7.54
CA ASP A 272 5.00 20.45 -6.50
C ASP A 272 3.71 20.09 -5.77
N SER A 273 3.38 18.79 -5.76
CA SER A 273 2.19 18.27 -5.06
C SER A 273 2.45 18.03 -3.58
N SER A 274 1.38 17.86 -2.80
CA SER A 274 1.41 17.35 -1.42
C SER A 274 1.99 18.27 -0.35
N LEU A 275 2.25 19.52 -0.70
CA LEU A 275 2.83 20.51 0.20
C LEU A 275 1.78 21.15 1.13
N GLU A 276 2.22 21.64 2.27
CA GLU A 276 1.43 22.57 3.07
C GLU A 276 1.16 23.83 2.24
N HIS A 277 -0.07 24.34 2.27
CA HIS A 277 -0.43 25.49 1.47
C HIS A 277 0.42 26.70 1.86
N TYR A 278 0.88 27.44 0.86
CA TYR A 278 1.73 28.62 1.04
C TYR A 278 3.12 28.32 1.64
N SER A 279 3.51 27.04 1.75
CA SER A 279 4.86 26.70 2.21
C SER A 279 5.91 26.99 1.15
N THR A 280 7.09 27.42 1.61
CA THR A 280 8.24 27.66 0.74
C THR A 280 8.79 26.33 0.21
N ILE A 281 9.34 26.36 -1.01
CA ILE A 281 10.23 25.31 -1.54
C ILE A 281 11.62 25.94 -1.68
N ALA A 282 12.65 25.32 -1.10
CA ALA A 282 14.03 25.76 -1.27
C ALA A 282 14.83 24.69 -2.00
N VAL A 283 15.62 25.08 -2.99
CA VAL A 283 16.38 24.14 -3.83
C VAL A 283 17.84 24.55 -3.87
N TYR A 284 18.67 23.79 -3.17
CA TYR A 284 20.12 23.88 -3.31
C TYR A 284 20.57 22.99 -4.47
N GLN A 285 21.60 23.39 -5.20
CA GLN A 285 22.09 22.58 -6.31
C GLN A 285 23.61 22.65 -6.47
N THR A 286 24.21 21.55 -6.94
CA THR A 286 25.65 21.42 -7.15
C THR A 286 25.93 20.45 -8.29
N LEU A 287 27.07 20.64 -8.97
CA LEU A 287 27.51 19.83 -10.10
C LEU A 287 28.67 18.94 -9.68
N GLU A 288 28.57 17.65 -10.01
CA GLU A 288 29.69 16.71 -9.88
C GLU A 288 30.74 17.05 -10.94
N THR A 289 31.95 17.37 -10.51
CA THR A 289 33.07 17.54 -11.43
C THR A 289 33.67 16.16 -11.79
N PRO A 290 33.90 15.83 -13.08
CA PRO A 290 34.52 14.56 -13.45
C PRO A 290 35.92 14.41 -12.82
N ASN A 291 36.05 13.48 -11.86
CA ASN A 291 37.30 12.95 -11.27
C ASN A 291 38.39 13.96 -10.84
N SER A 292 38.30 14.44 -9.59
CA SER A 292 39.43 15.02 -8.85
C SER A 292 40.25 13.97 -8.08
N LYS A 293 40.46 12.77 -8.66
CA LYS A 293 41.34 11.73 -8.05
C LYS A 293 42.83 11.93 -8.34
N ASN A 294 43.22 12.94 -9.12
CA ASN A 294 44.62 13.29 -9.39
C ASN A 294 44.83 14.81 -9.51
N PHE A 295 44.87 15.55 -8.39
CA PHE A 295 45.37 16.93 -8.38
C PHE A 295 46.38 17.15 -7.25
N LYS A 296 47.61 16.67 -7.48
CA LYS A 296 48.80 17.42 -7.08
C LYS A 296 49.27 18.14 -8.35
N ASN A 297 49.28 19.47 -8.29
CA ASN A 297 49.74 20.42 -9.32
C ASN A 297 48.83 20.65 -10.54
N LYS A 298 48.01 21.72 -10.50
CA LYS A 298 48.08 22.82 -11.48
C LYS A 298 47.08 23.96 -11.17
N THR A 299 47.67 25.14 -11.03
CA THR A 299 47.17 26.52 -11.22
C THR A 299 45.74 26.75 -11.70
N ASN A 300 45.06 27.69 -11.01
CA ASN A 300 43.90 28.50 -11.40
C ASN A 300 43.61 28.59 -12.92
N LYS A 301 42.86 27.63 -13.44
CA LYS A 301 41.96 27.84 -14.57
C LYS A 301 40.59 27.41 -14.08
N GLU A 302 39.66 28.35 -13.99
CA GLU A 302 38.23 28.07 -13.82
C GLU A 302 37.86 26.92 -14.78
N SER A 303 37.55 25.75 -14.23
CA SER A 303 37.10 24.63 -15.05
C SER A 303 35.79 25.04 -15.70
N SER A 304 35.77 25.08 -17.03
CA SER A 304 34.63 25.42 -17.89
C SER A 304 33.47 24.41 -17.83
N LEU A 305 33.27 23.72 -16.70
CA LEU A 305 32.09 22.88 -16.47
C LEU A 305 30.91 23.83 -16.29
N SER A 306 30.02 23.76 -17.27
CA SER A 306 29.29 24.88 -17.84
C SER A 306 27.98 25.20 -17.13
N LYS A 307 27.53 26.44 -17.33
CA LYS A 307 26.25 27.04 -16.91
C LYS A 307 25.03 26.44 -17.64
N ASP A 308 25.06 25.14 -17.92
CA ASP A 308 24.16 24.49 -18.88
C ASP A 308 22.86 24.00 -18.24
N TRP A 309 22.72 24.08 -16.92
CA TRP A 309 21.50 23.70 -16.22
C TRP A 309 20.64 24.92 -15.92
N TRP A 310 19.35 24.79 -16.17
CA TRP A 310 18.39 25.87 -16.06
C TRP A 310 17.13 25.42 -15.35
N VAL A 311 16.52 26.35 -14.61
CA VAL A 311 15.11 26.25 -14.20
C VAL A 311 14.30 27.18 -15.08
N GLY A 312 13.29 26.64 -15.74
CA GLY A 312 12.27 27.42 -16.44
C GLY A 312 11.05 27.60 -15.54
N LEU A 313 10.43 28.78 -15.59
CA LEU A 313 9.24 29.12 -14.82
C LEU A 313 8.16 29.66 -15.77
N ARG A 314 6.90 29.37 -15.49
CA ARG A 314 5.76 29.95 -16.21
C ARG A 314 4.57 30.17 -15.27
N VAL A 315 3.78 31.19 -15.56
CA VAL A 315 2.55 31.48 -14.81
C VAL A 315 1.41 30.56 -15.28
N VAL A 316 0.85 29.80 -14.34
CA VAL A 316 -0.33 28.97 -14.54
C VAL A 316 -1.21 29.13 -13.32
N HIS A 317 -2.32 29.85 -13.46
CA HIS A 317 -3.21 30.08 -12.33
C HIS A 317 -3.74 28.76 -11.79
N HIS A 318 -3.71 28.59 -10.46
CA HIS A 318 -4.24 27.39 -9.79
C HIS A 318 -3.56 26.09 -10.23
N ALA A 319 -2.27 26.14 -10.57
CA ALA A 319 -1.44 24.97 -10.83
C ALA A 319 -1.48 23.97 -9.66
N GLU A 320 -1.41 24.48 -8.43
CA GLU A 320 -1.66 23.77 -7.16
C GLU A 320 -2.47 24.70 -6.22
N GLY A 321 -2.63 24.29 -4.98
CA GLY A 321 -3.29 25.04 -3.93
C GLY A 321 -4.75 24.66 -3.74
N PRO A 322 -5.43 25.33 -2.79
CA PRO A 322 -6.81 25.02 -2.41
C PRO A 322 -7.81 25.20 -3.58
N ASN A 323 -7.44 25.99 -4.58
CA ASN A 323 -8.28 26.32 -5.73
C ASN A 323 -7.98 25.46 -6.98
N ALA A 324 -6.99 24.56 -6.93
CA ALA A 324 -6.60 23.73 -8.07
C ALA A 324 -7.73 22.81 -8.56
N SER A 325 -8.65 22.40 -7.68
CA SER A 325 -9.82 21.59 -8.04
C SER A 325 -11.02 22.41 -8.54
N SER A 326 -11.14 23.68 -8.11
CA SER A 326 -12.28 24.55 -8.43
C SER A 326 -12.30 24.95 -9.91
N GLY A 327 -11.14 25.03 -10.56
CA GLY A 327 -11.00 25.21 -12.01
C GLY A 327 -11.08 23.92 -12.85
N ARG A 328 -11.08 22.73 -12.23
CA ARG A 328 -10.98 21.42 -12.93
C ARG A 328 -12.33 20.75 -13.23
N LYS A 329 -13.48 21.43 -13.03
CA LYS A 329 -14.74 20.97 -13.63
C LYS A 329 -14.72 21.29 -15.14
N GLY A 330 -14.01 20.47 -15.92
CA GLY A 330 -14.08 20.46 -17.39
C GLY A 330 -13.05 21.29 -18.15
N SER A 331 -12.10 21.97 -17.49
CA SER A 331 -11.08 22.80 -18.15
C SER A 331 -9.69 22.13 -18.14
N SER A 332 -8.99 22.09 -19.28
CA SER A 332 -7.62 21.55 -19.39
C SER A 332 -6.61 22.49 -18.73
N ILE A 333 -5.44 21.96 -18.32
CA ILE A 333 -4.33 22.78 -17.76
C ILE A 333 -3.92 23.91 -18.71
N GLU A 334 -4.11 23.71 -20.02
CA GLU A 334 -3.82 24.71 -21.06
C GLU A 334 -4.71 25.95 -20.93
N ALA A 335 -5.94 25.82 -20.45
CA ALA A 335 -6.85 26.96 -20.28
C ALA A 335 -6.52 27.83 -19.06
N ALA A 336 -5.65 27.36 -18.15
CA ALA A 336 -5.17 28.14 -17.00
C ALA A 336 -3.78 28.77 -17.22
N LEU A 337 -3.17 28.53 -18.39
CA LEU A 337 -1.87 29.07 -18.78
C LEU A 337 -1.98 30.55 -19.16
N VAL A 338 -1.14 31.39 -18.59
CA VAL A 338 -1.13 32.84 -18.87
C VAL A 338 -0.15 33.15 -20.00
N LEU A 339 -0.62 33.05 -21.24
CA LEU A 339 0.21 33.23 -22.45
C LEU A 339 0.82 34.64 -22.58
N GLU A 340 0.19 35.66 -22.00
CA GLU A 340 0.70 37.03 -22.07
C GLU A 340 1.98 37.24 -21.26
N THR A 341 2.17 36.44 -20.21
CA THR A 341 3.39 36.48 -19.39
C THR A 341 4.43 35.53 -19.99
N PRO A 342 5.58 36.01 -20.47
CA PRO A 342 6.59 35.14 -21.06
C PRO A 342 7.14 34.16 -20.00
N PRO A 343 7.42 32.91 -20.37
CA PRO A 343 8.15 32.00 -19.50
C PRO A 343 9.57 32.52 -19.30
N VAL A 344 10.11 32.43 -18.07
CA VAL A 344 11.48 32.86 -17.77
C VAL A 344 12.39 31.66 -17.58
N ALA A 345 13.68 31.79 -17.91
CA ALA A 345 14.70 30.79 -17.60
C ALA A 345 15.83 31.41 -16.79
N VAL A 346 16.23 30.70 -15.74
CA VAL A 346 17.26 31.15 -14.80
C VAL A 346 18.35 30.09 -14.72
N SER A 347 19.59 30.51 -14.92
CA SER A 347 20.75 29.62 -14.87
C SER A 347 21.00 29.12 -13.45
N LEU A 348 21.46 27.88 -13.33
CA LEU A 348 21.71 27.21 -12.06
C LEU A 348 23.23 26.96 -11.90
N PRO A 349 24.02 27.97 -11.45
CA PRO A 349 25.46 27.81 -11.24
C PRO A 349 25.75 26.97 -9.99
N SER A 350 26.73 26.06 -10.06
CA SER A 350 27.05 25.13 -8.97
C SER A 350 27.18 25.84 -7.62
N GLY A 351 26.59 25.25 -6.58
CA GLY A 351 26.60 25.77 -5.22
C GLY A 351 25.57 26.86 -4.93
N SER A 352 24.71 27.23 -5.89
CA SER A 352 23.61 28.18 -5.70
C SER A 352 22.35 27.54 -5.10
N ALA A 353 21.43 28.38 -4.66
CA ALA A 353 20.08 27.97 -4.27
C ALA A 353 19.00 28.87 -4.90
N TYR A 354 17.81 28.33 -5.11
CA TYR A 354 16.63 29.13 -5.45
C TYR A 354 15.43 28.77 -4.59
N TYR A 355 14.47 29.69 -4.48
CA TYR A 355 13.33 29.61 -3.58
C TYR A 355 12.05 29.92 -4.32
N LEU A 356 11.02 29.13 -4.04
CA LEU A 356 9.64 29.36 -4.47
C LEU A 356 8.83 29.70 -3.21
N LEU A 357 8.53 30.98 -3.05
CA LEU A 357 7.99 31.54 -1.80
C LEU A 357 6.46 31.58 -1.80
N ASP A 358 5.86 31.41 -0.62
CA ASP A 358 4.42 31.63 -0.38
C ASP A 358 3.50 30.93 -1.41
N ASP A 359 2.69 31.70 -2.14
CA ASP A 359 1.74 31.23 -3.14
C ASP A 359 2.35 30.92 -4.50
N PHE A 360 3.68 31.03 -4.67
CA PHE A 360 4.35 30.83 -5.96
C PHE A 360 3.99 29.47 -6.59
N ASN A 361 4.12 28.37 -5.83
CA ASN A 361 3.81 27.03 -6.32
C ASN A 361 2.32 26.79 -6.62
N HIS A 362 1.42 27.62 -6.07
CA HIS A 362 0.00 27.54 -6.40
C HIS A 362 -0.31 28.14 -7.79
N HIS A 363 0.49 29.10 -8.26
CA HIS A 363 0.21 29.88 -9.48
C HIS A 363 1.29 29.80 -10.55
N HIS A 364 2.28 28.93 -10.37
CA HIS A 364 3.36 28.74 -11.32
C HIS A 364 3.63 27.26 -11.54
N GLN A 365 4.18 26.97 -12.71
CA GLN A 365 4.84 25.71 -12.98
C GLN A 365 6.32 25.95 -13.24
N HIS A 366 7.12 24.93 -12.98
CA HIS A 366 8.54 24.96 -13.24
C HIS A 366 9.00 23.71 -14.00
N VAL A 367 10.11 23.85 -14.72
CA VAL A 367 10.75 22.82 -15.54
C VAL A 367 12.25 22.85 -15.28
N VAL A 368 12.90 21.70 -15.30
CA VAL A 368 14.36 21.60 -15.24
C VAL A 368 14.87 21.07 -16.58
N PHE A 369 15.77 21.80 -17.20
CA PHE A 369 16.34 21.43 -18.48
C PHE A 369 17.83 21.75 -18.56
N THR A 370 18.49 21.17 -19.55
CA THR A 370 19.89 21.47 -19.87
C THR A 370 20.04 21.84 -21.34
N THR A 371 20.94 22.79 -21.61
CA THR A 371 21.36 23.19 -22.96
C THR A 371 22.68 22.55 -23.39
N GLY A 372 23.30 21.77 -22.50
CA GLY A 372 24.56 21.10 -22.76
C GLY A 372 24.40 19.75 -23.46
N ASN A 373 25.50 19.02 -23.58
CA ASN A 373 25.56 17.69 -24.17
C ASN A 373 26.19 16.67 -23.20
N GLU A 374 26.24 15.41 -23.61
CA GLU A 374 26.75 14.28 -22.81
C GLU A 374 28.15 14.53 -22.21
N THR A 375 29.00 15.30 -22.91
CA THR A 375 30.37 15.58 -22.48
C THR A 375 30.54 16.86 -21.66
N SER A 376 29.61 17.82 -21.76
CA SER A 376 29.73 19.15 -21.15
C SER A 376 28.86 19.36 -19.91
N THR A 377 27.71 18.69 -19.82
CA THR A 377 26.66 18.99 -18.82
C THR A 377 27.00 18.54 -17.38
N GLY A 378 27.86 17.53 -17.22
CA GLY A 378 28.14 16.93 -15.91
C GLY A 378 26.93 16.29 -15.23
N VAL A 379 27.12 15.78 -14.01
CA VAL A 379 26.02 15.28 -13.16
C VAL A 379 25.53 16.41 -12.27
N ARG A 380 24.23 16.70 -12.29
CA ARG A 380 23.62 17.69 -11.40
C ARG A 380 22.92 17.00 -10.23
N TYR A 381 23.27 17.43 -9.02
CA TYR A 381 22.47 17.15 -7.85
C TYR A 381 21.62 18.36 -7.47
N SER A 382 20.38 18.13 -7.02
CA SER A 382 19.60 19.17 -6.35
C SER A 382 18.90 18.64 -5.11
N CYS A 383 19.02 19.37 -4.02
CA CYS A 383 18.37 19.12 -2.73
C CYS A 383 17.13 20.01 -2.63
N THR A 384 15.95 19.45 -2.87
CA THR A 384 14.68 20.18 -2.87
C THR A 384 13.98 20.01 -1.52
N PHE A 385 14.09 21.01 -0.66
CA PHE A 385 13.51 21.06 0.67
C PHE A 385 12.04 21.49 0.63
N ARG A 386 11.20 20.77 1.38
CA ARG A 386 9.74 20.91 1.32
C ARG A 386 9.12 20.78 2.71
N LYS A 387 7.94 21.36 2.86
CA LYS A 387 7.04 21.18 4.00
C LYS A 387 5.80 20.40 3.58
N LEU A 388 5.70 19.15 4.02
CA LEU A 388 4.54 18.30 3.72
C LEU A 388 3.40 18.48 4.73
N ARG A 389 2.17 18.26 4.26
CA ARG A 389 0.97 18.16 5.11
C ARG A 389 1.07 17.00 6.10
N GLU A 390 0.44 17.11 7.26
CA GLU A 390 0.53 16.09 8.33
C GLU A 390 0.14 14.66 7.88
N SER A 391 -0.80 14.53 6.94
CA SER A 391 -1.22 13.23 6.39
C SER A 391 -0.13 12.47 5.61
N HIS A 392 1.03 13.09 5.41
CA HIS A 392 2.22 12.47 4.84
C HIS A 392 3.14 11.82 5.87
N ASN A 393 2.85 11.97 7.16
CA ASN A 393 3.52 11.23 8.22
C ASN A 393 2.69 10.00 8.61
N VAL A 394 3.34 8.84 8.74
CA VAL A 394 2.68 7.57 9.08
C VAL A 394 2.00 7.61 10.44
N GLN A 395 2.54 8.38 11.38
CA GLN A 395 2.03 8.51 12.73
C GLN A 395 0.60 9.09 12.72
N TYR A 396 0.31 10.03 11.82
CA TYR A 396 -1.04 10.58 11.63
C TYR A 396 -2.06 9.47 11.36
N TRP A 397 -1.71 8.51 10.51
CA TRP A 397 -2.61 7.41 10.14
C TRP A 397 -2.68 6.32 11.21
N ILE A 398 -1.57 6.05 11.90
CA ILE A 398 -1.54 5.16 13.08
C ILE A 398 -2.48 5.69 14.17
N GLU A 399 -2.40 6.98 14.50
CA GLU A 399 -3.25 7.60 15.51
C GLU A 399 -4.72 7.61 15.09
N ARG A 400 -4.98 7.97 13.83
CA ARG A 400 -6.33 7.97 13.26
C ARG A 400 -6.96 6.57 13.30
N ALA A 401 -6.26 5.54 12.85
CA ALA A 401 -6.75 4.17 12.88
C ALA A 401 -6.89 3.64 14.32
N THR A 402 -5.97 4.00 15.22
CA THR A 402 -6.06 3.67 16.64
C THR A 402 -7.26 4.31 17.33
N ALA A 403 -7.62 5.54 16.96
CA ALA A 403 -8.83 6.20 17.46
C ALA A 403 -10.11 5.45 17.05
N PHE A 404 -10.18 4.94 15.81
CA PHE A 404 -11.27 4.05 15.37
C PHE A 404 -11.28 2.73 16.14
N LYS A 405 -10.11 2.12 16.36
CA LYS A 405 -9.97 0.92 17.19
C LYS A 405 -10.57 1.14 18.59
N LYS A 406 -10.24 2.26 19.26
CA LYS A 406 -10.75 2.63 20.59
C LYS A 406 -12.25 2.93 20.62
N SER A 407 -12.82 3.40 19.51
CA SER A 407 -14.24 3.79 19.41
C SER A 407 -15.15 2.68 18.87
N PHE A 408 -14.75 1.39 19.00
CA PHE A 408 -15.51 0.22 18.54
C PHE A 408 -17.00 0.18 18.92
N ASN A 409 -17.34 0.70 20.11
CA ASN A 409 -18.72 0.67 20.58
C ASN A 409 -19.63 1.66 19.85
N LYS A 410 -19.08 2.62 19.11
CA LYS A 410 -19.86 3.55 18.30
C LYS A 410 -20.28 2.87 17.00
N LYS A 411 -21.55 3.01 16.63
CA LYS A 411 -22.15 2.34 15.47
C LYS A 411 -22.87 3.36 14.59
N GLY A 412 -22.87 3.13 13.28
CA GLY A 412 -23.62 3.91 12.29
C GLY A 412 -22.89 4.04 10.96
N ALA A 413 -23.65 4.30 9.90
CA ALA A 413 -23.16 4.33 8.52
C ALA A 413 -21.94 5.24 8.32
N LYS A 414 -21.98 6.46 8.87
CA LYS A 414 -20.88 7.44 8.79
C LYS A 414 -19.58 6.89 9.38
N ILE A 415 -19.66 6.20 10.52
CA ILE A 415 -18.50 5.63 11.22
C ILE A 415 -17.98 4.42 10.45
N TRP A 416 -18.85 3.50 10.04
CA TRP A 416 -18.47 2.33 9.27
C TRP A 416 -17.81 2.70 7.94
N LYS A 417 -18.36 3.69 7.22
CA LYS A 417 -17.75 4.22 5.99
C LYS A 417 -16.38 4.83 6.28
N ALA A 418 -16.24 5.63 7.34
CA ALA A 418 -14.96 6.23 7.71
C ALA A 418 -13.89 5.18 8.07
N GLU A 419 -14.26 4.09 8.77
CA GLU A 419 -13.36 2.97 9.07
C GLU A 419 -12.88 2.26 7.81
N ASN A 420 -13.78 2.01 6.85
CA ASN A 420 -13.45 1.40 5.57
C ASN A 420 -12.51 2.30 4.75
N LEU A 421 -12.77 3.61 4.71
CA LEU A 421 -11.89 4.56 4.02
C LEU A 421 -10.49 4.58 4.63
N VAL A 422 -10.35 4.53 5.96
CA VAL A 422 -9.04 4.40 6.61
C VAL A 422 -8.38 3.07 6.27
N SER A 423 -9.12 1.94 6.32
CA SER A 423 -8.58 0.63 5.91
C SER A 423 -8.00 0.68 4.50
N GLN A 424 -8.74 1.27 3.56
CA GLN A 424 -8.30 1.42 2.17
C GLN A 424 -7.08 2.34 2.04
N GLU A 425 -7.01 3.44 2.79
CA GLU A 425 -5.81 4.29 2.81
C GLU A 425 -4.59 3.48 3.28
N LEU A 426 -4.70 2.72 4.38
CA LEU A 426 -3.59 1.90 4.86
C LEU A 426 -3.13 0.88 3.81
N GLU A 427 -4.07 0.18 3.16
CA GLU A 427 -3.75 -0.82 2.13
C GLU A 427 -3.08 -0.18 0.91
N PHE A 428 -3.75 0.78 0.27
CA PHE A 428 -3.41 1.25 -1.08
C PHE A 428 -2.44 2.44 -1.08
N GLU A 429 -2.46 3.25 -0.04
CA GLU A 429 -1.66 4.48 -0.01
C GLU A 429 -0.40 4.31 0.83
N TRP A 430 -0.29 3.29 1.68
CA TRP A 430 0.89 3.06 2.51
C TRP A 430 1.54 1.70 2.27
N ILE A 431 0.82 0.62 2.54
CA ILE A 431 1.41 -0.72 2.55
C ILE A 431 1.83 -1.11 1.13
N ARG A 432 0.90 -1.12 0.16
CA ARG A 432 1.22 -1.47 -1.24
C ARG A 432 2.25 -0.53 -1.87
N GLN A 433 2.18 0.76 -1.55
CA GLN A 433 3.15 1.75 -2.03
C GLN A 433 4.57 1.47 -1.53
N PHE A 434 4.75 0.91 -0.34
CA PHE A 434 6.07 0.52 0.15
C PHE A 434 6.63 -0.67 -0.63
N TYR A 435 5.85 -1.75 -0.73
CA TYR A 435 6.31 -3.01 -1.34
C TYR A 435 6.47 -2.95 -2.87
N ILE A 436 5.73 -2.08 -3.57
CA ILE A 436 5.87 -1.95 -5.03
C ILE A 436 7.24 -1.40 -5.47
N GLN A 437 7.99 -0.77 -4.56
CA GLN A 437 9.32 -0.18 -4.84
C GLN A 437 10.47 -1.21 -4.80
N GLY A 438 10.17 -2.46 -4.44
CA GLY A 438 11.06 -3.61 -4.60
C GLY A 438 12.08 -3.87 -3.49
N LYS A 439 12.82 -4.97 -3.66
CA LYS A 439 13.78 -5.50 -2.67
C LYS A 439 14.85 -4.48 -2.26
N ARG A 440 15.44 -3.76 -3.22
CA ARG A 440 16.45 -2.74 -2.92
C ARG A 440 15.89 -1.61 -2.07
N HIS A 441 14.62 -1.24 -2.28
CA HIS A 441 13.94 -0.28 -1.41
C HIS A 441 13.70 -0.84 -0.02
N TYR A 442 13.19 -2.06 0.03
CA TYR A 442 12.95 -2.78 1.26
C TYR A 442 14.22 -2.90 2.11
N ASP A 443 15.30 -3.44 1.56
CA ASP A 443 16.56 -3.66 2.30
C ASP A 443 17.14 -2.35 2.86
N CYS A 444 17.05 -1.26 2.11
CA CYS A 444 17.57 0.04 2.49
C CYS A 444 16.79 0.70 3.65
N LEU A 445 15.47 0.52 3.70
CA LEU A 445 14.60 1.32 4.56
C LEU A 445 13.86 0.50 5.63
N TRP A 446 13.67 -0.79 5.43
CA TRP A 446 12.85 -1.64 6.28
C TRP A 446 13.42 -1.76 7.68
N VAL A 447 14.53 -2.48 7.87
CA VAL A 447 15.08 -2.80 9.20
C VAL A 447 15.44 -1.53 9.96
N ALA A 448 16.01 -0.55 9.26
CA ALA A 448 16.50 0.66 9.88
C ALA A 448 15.39 1.61 10.33
N HIS A 449 14.26 1.71 9.61
CA HIS A 449 13.35 2.85 9.77
C HIS A 449 11.86 2.51 9.65
N TRP A 450 11.47 1.66 8.69
CA TRP A 450 10.06 1.48 8.32
C TRP A 450 9.42 0.17 8.81
N LYS A 451 10.20 -0.77 9.36
CA LYS A 451 9.70 -2.05 9.90
C LYS A 451 8.61 -1.84 10.93
N LYS A 452 8.88 -1.10 12.02
CA LYS A 452 7.91 -0.91 13.11
C LYS A 452 6.63 -0.18 12.65
N PRO A 453 6.71 0.97 11.95
CA PRO A 453 5.50 1.64 11.44
C PRO A 453 4.66 0.76 10.51
N LEU A 454 5.29 0.03 9.57
CA LEU A 454 4.55 -0.82 8.63
C LEU A 454 3.92 -2.05 9.30
N GLN A 455 4.59 -2.64 10.28
CA GLN A 455 4.00 -3.70 11.12
C GLN A 455 2.77 -3.20 11.88
N GLU A 456 2.82 -1.97 12.39
CA GLU A 456 1.67 -1.34 13.04
C GLU A 456 0.53 -1.06 12.05
N LEU A 457 0.84 -0.56 10.85
CA LEU A 457 -0.16 -0.41 9.79
C LEU A 457 -0.82 -1.74 9.39
N LEU A 458 -0.04 -2.83 9.25
CA LEU A 458 -0.56 -4.16 8.94
C LEU A 458 -1.52 -4.67 10.03
N SER A 459 -1.17 -4.45 11.29
CA SER A 459 -2.00 -4.81 12.45
C SER A 459 -3.31 -4.00 12.48
N LEU A 460 -3.22 -2.69 12.27
CA LEU A 460 -4.37 -1.78 12.25
C LEU A 460 -5.28 -2.07 11.05
N TRP A 461 -4.72 -2.28 9.86
CA TRP A 461 -5.45 -2.72 8.67
C TRP A 461 -6.22 -4.01 8.95
N SER A 462 -5.55 -5.02 9.53
CA SER A 462 -6.20 -6.28 9.91
C SER A 462 -7.40 -6.04 10.83
N CYS A 463 -7.22 -5.22 11.86
CA CYS A 463 -8.29 -4.88 12.79
C CYS A 463 -9.49 -4.22 12.08
N LEU A 464 -9.24 -3.29 11.15
CA LEU A 464 -10.29 -2.60 10.41
C LEU A 464 -11.02 -3.52 9.42
N GLU A 465 -10.30 -4.40 8.71
CA GLU A 465 -10.91 -5.41 7.82
C GLU A 465 -11.84 -6.36 8.61
N HIS A 466 -11.41 -6.81 9.79
CA HIS A 466 -12.25 -7.65 10.66
C HIS A 466 -13.51 -6.93 11.15
N ARG A 467 -13.42 -5.63 11.45
CA ARG A 467 -14.57 -4.81 11.86
C ARG A 467 -15.55 -4.58 10.71
N ALA A 468 -15.05 -4.32 9.51
CA ALA A 468 -15.88 -4.21 8.32
C ALA A 468 -16.65 -5.53 8.07
N TYR A 469 -15.98 -6.67 8.21
CA TYR A 469 -16.63 -7.97 8.12
C TYR A 469 -17.68 -8.21 9.21
N GLN A 470 -17.38 -7.87 10.47
CA GLN A 470 -18.36 -7.93 11.56
C GLN A 470 -19.60 -7.05 11.32
N THR A 471 -19.41 -5.92 10.63
CA THR A 471 -20.51 -5.01 10.24
C THR A 471 -21.40 -5.67 9.18
N ILE A 472 -20.80 -6.33 8.19
CA ILE A 472 -21.54 -7.10 7.18
C ILE A 472 -22.30 -8.26 7.82
N GLU A 473 -21.70 -8.98 8.76
CA GLU A 473 -22.37 -10.07 9.48
C GLU A 473 -23.49 -9.59 10.42
N LEU A 474 -23.38 -8.37 10.95
CA LEU A 474 -24.45 -7.70 11.68
C LEU A 474 -25.62 -7.39 10.75
N LEU A 475 -25.35 -6.77 9.60
CA LEU A 475 -26.37 -6.41 8.61
C LEU A 475 -27.07 -7.67 8.07
N ARG A 476 -26.32 -8.70 7.69
CA ARG A 476 -26.89 -9.98 7.27
C ARG A 476 -27.81 -10.59 8.32
N ALA A 477 -27.37 -10.64 9.58
CA ALA A 477 -28.17 -11.21 10.65
C ALA A 477 -29.44 -10.40 10.94
N ALA A 478 -29.39 -9.09 10.73
CA ALA A 478 -30.56 -8.22 10.85
C ALA A 478 -31.57 -8.50 9.73
N ALA A 479 -31.12 -8.65 8.48
CA ALA A 479 -31.98 -9.06 7.35
C ALA A 479 -32.60 -10.45 7.58
N GLU A 480 -31.78 -11.45 7.95
CA GLU A 480 -32.26 -12.81 8.28
C GLU A 480 -33.37 -12.78 9.36
N ALA A 481 -33.22 -11.97 10.42
CA ALA A 481 -34.26 -11.81 11.44
C ALA A 481 -35.50 -11.07 10.92
N LYS A 482 -35.32 -10.00 10.13
CA LYS A 482 -36.43 -9.19 9.59
C LYS A 482 -37.34 -10.00 8.68
N CYS A 483 -36.77 -10.91 7.90
CA CYS A 483 -37.48 -11.80 7.00
C CYS A 483 -38.01 -13.08 7.67
N GLY A 484 -37.95 -13.20 9.00
CA GLY A 484 -38.56 -14.32 9.71
C GLY A 484 -37.82 -15.66 9.63
N MET A 485 -36.53 -15.69 9.25
CA MET A 485 -35.73 -16.93 9.20
C MET A 485 -35.44 -17.58 10.57
N ASP A 486 -35.98 -17.02 11.66
CA ASP A 486 -35.98 -17.61 13.01
C ASP A 486 -37.19 -18.52 13.26
N LEU A 487 -38.16 -18.55 12.34
CA LEU A 487 -39.43 -19.28 12.42
C LEU A 487 -39.34 -20.68 11.79
N ASP A 488 -38.39 -21.51 12.23
CA ASP A 488 -38.53 -22.94 12.00
C ASP A 488 -39.63 -23.47 12.92
N ASN A 489 -40.81 -23.74 12.34
CA ASN A 489 -41.92 -24.48 12.95
C ASN A 489 -41.61 -26.00 13.03
N SER A 490 -40.35 -26.36 13.25
CA SER A 490 -39.95 -27.74 13.50
C SER A 490 -40.50 -28.19 14.86
N ALA A 491 -41.15 -29.34 14.92
CA ALA A 491 -41.65 -29.95 16.15
C ALA A 491 -40.52 -30.34 17.14
N CYS A 492 -39.25 -30.25 16.73
CA CYS A 492 -38.10 -30.60 17.55
C CYS A 492 -37.57 -29.39 18.34
N ARG A 493 -37.17 -29.62 19.60
CA ARG A 493 -36.57 -28.55 20.45
C ARG A 493 -35.28 -28.03 19.82
N PRO A 494 -35.11 -26.70 19.65
CA PRO A 494 -33.93 -26.15 19.01
C PRO A 494 -32.67 -26.39 19.84
N SER A 495 -31.57 -26.70 19.16
CA SER A 495 -30.26 -26.95 19.76
C SER A 495 -29.69 -25.71 20.47
N LYS A 496 -28.70 -25.89 21.35
CA LYS A 496 -28.02 -24.76 22.01
C LYS A 496 -27.39 -23.79 21.00
N GLY A 497 -26.88 -24.31 19.87
CA GLY A 497 -26.35 -23.53 18.76
C GLY A 497 -27.43 -22.70 18.06
N GLU A 498 -28.55 -23.32 17.71
CA GLU A 498 -29.69 -22.62 17.08
C GLU A 498 -30.26 -21.52 17.96
N ARG A 499 -30.42 -21.77 19.28
CA ARG A 499 -30.90 -20.74 20.22
C ARG A 499 -29.94 -19.55 20.27
N LYS A 500 -28.63 -19.80 20.27
CA LYS A 500 -27.61 -18.75 20.26
C LYS A 500 -27.68 -17.94 18.96
N GLU A 501 -27.87 -18.60 17.83
CA GLU A 501 -27.96 -17.96 16.52
C GLU A 501 -29.24 -17.12 16.36
N ARG A 502 -30.39 -17.64 16.78
CA ARG A 502 -31.65 -16.86 16.87
C ARG A 502 -31.46 -15.63 17.76
N GLY A 503 -30.83 -15.80 18.93
CA GLY A 503 -30.49 -14.68 19.81
C GLY A 503 -29.59 -13.63 19.14
N ARG A 504 -28.60 -14.07 18.36
CA ARG A 504 -27.70 -13.20 17.59
C ARG A 504 -28.47 -12.36 16.56
N ARG A 505 -29.34 -13.00 15.76
CA ARG A 505 -30.14 -12.32 14.73
C ARG A 505 -31.13 -11.31 15.31
N ARG A 506 -31.86 -11.68 16.37
CA ARG A 506 -32.76 -10.74 17.08
C ARG A 506 -32.01 -9.51 17.62
N LYS A 507 -30.83 -9.71 18.21
CA LYS A 507 -29.98 -8.61 18.68
C LYS A 507 -29.47 -7.74 17.53
N ALA A 508 -29.15 -8.35 16.39
CA ALA A 508 -28.73 -7.65 15.19
C ALA A 508 -29.87 -6.76 14.63
N LEU A 509 -31.07 -7.32 14.48
CA LEU A 509 -32.25 -6.59 14.04
C LEU A 509 -32.53 -5.38 14.94
N SER A 510 -32.61 -5.61 16.26
CA SER A 510 -32.82 -4.53 17.23
C SER A 510 -31.73 -3.45 17.15
N THR A 511 -30.47 -3.83 16.88
CA THR A 511 -29.38 -2.88 16.69
C THR A 511 -29.59 -2.01 15.44
N VAL A 512 -29.96 -2.61 14.31
CA VAL A 512 -30.17 -1.87 13.05
C VAL A 512 -31.39 -0.97 13.13
N GLU A 513 -32.50 -1.44 13.71
CA GLU A 513 -33.71 -0.62 13.94
C GLU A 513 -33.44 0.56 14.88
N ALA A 514 -32.62 0.37 15.91
CA ALA A 514 -32.19 1.45 16.80
C ALA A 514 -31.25 2.47 16.12
N LEU A 515 -30.52 2.07 15.07
CA LEU A 515 -29.71 2.99 14.27
C LEU A 515 -30.55 3.76 13.26
N LEU A 516 -31.54 3.11 12.65
CA LEU A 516 -32.53 3.76 11.77
C LEU A 516 -33.28 4.87 12.50
N SER A 517 -33.78 4.59 13.71
CA SER A 517 -34.56 5.56 14.48
C SER A 517 -33.78 6.78 14.95
N ARG A 518 -32.44 6.73 14.91
CA ARG A 518 -31.54 7.84 15.25
C ARG A 518 -31.00 8.58 14.02
N SER A 519 -31.36 8.12 12.82
CA SER A 519 -30.88 8.74 11.59
C SER A 519 -31.68 10.02 11.28
N ASP A 520 -30.97 11.12 10.99
CA ASP A 520 -31.59 12.35 10.46
C ASP A 520 -31.91 12.22 8.95
N ALA A 521 -32.14 10.99 8.46
CA ALA A 521 -32.32 10.73 7.04
C ALA A 521 -33.69 11.22 6.53
N GLU A 522 -33.76 11.52 5.23
CA GLU A 522 -35.00 11.94 4.58
C GLU A 522 -36.12 10.91 4.77
N VAL A 523 -37.35 11.40 4.92
CA VAL A 523 -38.57 10.59 5.07
C VAL A 523 -38.68 9.63 3.88
N GLY A 524 -38.55 8.33 4.14
CA GLY A 524 -38.57 7.27 3.12
C GLY A 524 -37.24 6.53 2.90
N SER A 525 -36.14 6.94 3.55
CA SER A 525 -34.85 6.24 3.46
C SER A 525 -34.81 4.99 4.35
N GLY A 526 -34.97 3.82 3.74
CA GLY A 526 -34.90 2.50 4.39
C GLY A 526 -33.51 2.11 4.89
N ALA A 527 -33.38 0.91 5.46
CA ALA A 527 -32.07 0.39 5.87
C ALA A 527 -31.15 0.17 4.69
N SER A 528 -31.70 -0.21 3.52
CA SER A 528 -30.93 -0.47 2.32
C SER A 528 -30.07 0.73 1.92
N SER A 529 -30.70 1.90 1.74
CA SER A 529 -30.02 3.15 1.37
C SER A 529 -29.07 3.67 2.45
N GLN A 530 -29.40 3.47 3.72
CA GLN A 530 -28.61 4.04 4.83
C GLN A 530 -27.40 3.19 5.22
N PHE A 531 -27.51 1.86 5.15
CA PHE A 531 -26.50 0.96 5.71
C PHE A 531 -25.94 -0.05 4.70
N TYR A 532 -26.79 -0.72 3.93
CA TYR A 532 -26.35 -1.81 3.06
C TYR A 532 -25.65 -1.29 1.80
N ILE A 533 -26.27 -0.34 1.09
CA ILE A 533 -25.72 0.26 -0.13
C ILE A 533 -24.37 0.95 0.14
N PRO A 534 -24.21 1.82 1.15
CA PRO A 534 -22.92 2.47 1.41
C PRO A 534 -21.79 1.49 1.75
N MET A 535 -22.12 0.39 2.42
CA MET A 535 -21.15 -0.67 2.71
C MET A 535 -20.81 -1.50 1.47
N ALA A 536 -21.79 -1.78 0.61
CA ALA A 536 -21.57 -2.46 -0.66
C ALA A 536 -20.66 -1.62 -1.59
N GLU A 537 -20.89 -0.31 -1.67
CA GLU A 537 -20.04 0.63 -2.41
C GLU A 537 -18.60 0.62 -1.88
N CYS A 538 -18.40 0.54 -0.57
CA CYS A 538 -17.06 0.45 0.02
C CYS A 538 -16.32 -0.81 -0.46
N LEU A 539 -17.01 -1.96 -0.51
CA LEU A 539 -16.45 -3.23 -0.98
C LEU A 539 -16.15 -3.20 -2.49
N GLU A 540 -17.04 -2.61 -3.29
CA GLU A 540 -16.84 -2.44 -4.74
C GLU A 540 -15.62 -1.56 -5.05
N GLU A 541 -15.48 -0.45 -4.34
CA GLU A 541 -14.32 0.43 -4.48
C GLU A 541 -13.02 -0.26 -4.02
N GLN A 542 -13.06 -1.03 -2.94
CA GLN A 542 -11.92 -1.85 -2.50
C GLN A 542 -11.55 -2.90 -3.54
N ALA A 543 -12.53 -3.60 -4.12
CA ALA A 543 -12.31 -4.60 -5.17
C ALA A 543 -11.69 -3.95 -6.42
N LYS A 544 -12.24 -2.82 -6.86
CA LYS A 544 -11.72 -2.05 -7.99
C LYS A 544 -10.29 -1.61 -7.75
N LYS A 545 -9.95 -1.08 -6.58
CA LYS A 545 -8.56 -0.69 -6.24
C LYS A 545 -7.63 -1.90 -6.23
N ARG A 546 -8.02 -3.05 -5.64
CA ARG A 546 -7.22 -4.29 -5.70
C ARG A 546 -6.96 -4.73 -7.14
N GLU A 547 -7.98 -4.72 -7.99
CA GLU A 547 -7.85 -5.05 -9.41
C GLU A 547 -6.87 -4.12 -10.16
N LEU A 548 -6.95 -2.82 -9.91
CA LEU A 548 -6.05 -1.85 -10.56
C LEU A 548 -4.62 -1.92 -10.01
N TRP A 549 -4.45 -2.21 -8.72
CA TRP A 549 -3.13 -2.47 -8.13
C TRP A 549 -2.50 -3.75 -8.67
N ASP A 550 -3.28 -4.82 -8.80
CA ASP A 550 -2.83 -6.07 -9.42
C ASP A 550 -2.33 -5.82 -10.86
N LYS A 551 -3.01 -4.95 -11.63
CA LYS A 551 -2.56 -4.54 -12.96
C LYS A 551 -1.25 -3.73 -12.89
N ARG A 552 -1.16 -2.77 -11.96
CA ARG A 552 0.04 -1.95 -11.75
C ARG A 552 1.26 -2.79 -11.37
N GLU A 553 1.12 -3.71 -10.43
CA GLU A 553 2.19 -4.61 -9.95
C GLU A 553 2.72 -5.55 -11.05
N ARG A 554 1.95 -5.76 -12.13
CA ARG A 554 2.32 -6.58 -13.30
C ARG A 554 2.68 -5.77 -14.55
N ASP A 555 2.70 -4.44 -14.45
CA ASP A 555 3.00 -3.54 -15.56
C ASP A 555 4.38 -3.88 -16.17
N HIS A 556 4.47 -3.84 -17.50
CA HIS A 556 5.69 -4.17 -18.25
C HIS A 556 6.92 -3.36 -17.82
N VAL A 557 6.73 -2.12 -17.36
CA VAL A 557 7.83 -1.25 -16.89
C VAL A 557 8.67 -1.95 -15.82
N PHE A 558 8.04 -2.68 -14.90
CA PHE A 558 8.78 -3.39 -13.85
C PHE A 558 9.60 -4.57 -14.39
N ARG A 559 9.23 -5.17 -15.53
CA ARG A 559 10.00 -6.27 -16.14
C ARG A 559 11.32 -5.78 -16.72
N GLU A 560 11.34 -4.55 -17.23
CA GLU A 560 12.51 -3.88 -17.79
C GLU A 560 13.47 -3.38 -16.70
N MET A 561 12.99 -3.21 -15.46
CA MET A 561 13.83 -2.87 -14.32
C MET A 561 14.66 -4.03 -13.80
N HIS A 562 15.76 -3.70 -13.13
CA HIS A 562 16.57 -4.63 -12.35
C HIS A 562 15.69 -5.46 -11.39
N PRO A 563 15.93 -6.78 -11.21
CA PRO A 563 15.10 -7.64 -10.36
C PRO A 563 14.83 -7.09 -8.96
N ASP A 564 15.83 -6.48 -8.32
CA ASP A 564 15.69 -5.90 -6.97
C ASP A 564 14.81 -4.64 -6.91
N CYS A 565 14.45 -4.04 -8.04
CA CYS A 565 13.54 -2.89 -8.12
C CYS A 565 12.11 -3.30 -8.50
N ARG A 566 11.85 -4.61 -8.65
CA ARG A 566 10.52 -5.13 -9.02
C ARG A 566 9.61 -5.24 -7.79
N PRO A 567 8.28 -5.14 -7.95
CA PRO A 567 7.34 -5.19 -6.85
C PRO A 567 7.53 -6.44 -5.98
N LEU A 568 7.55 -6.25 -4.67
CA LEU A 568 7.53 -7.36 -3.71
C LEU A 568 6.09 -7.80 -3.40
N PRO A 569 5.86 -9.09 -3.12
CA PRO A 569 4.61 -9.53 -2.54
C PRO A 569 4.32 -8.81 -1.22
N VAL A 570 3.11 -8.27 -1.10
CA VAL A 570 2.65 -7.66 0.15
C VAL A 570 2.31 -8.78 1.15
N PRO A 571 2.68 -8.69 2.43
CA PRO A 571 2.44 -9.75 3.41
C PRO A 571 0.99 -9.74 3.92
N PHE A 572 0.04 -9.91 3.00
CA PHE A 572 -1.38 -10.09 3.30
C PHE A 572 -1.79 -11.55 3.29
N ARG A 573 -2.61 -11.93 4.26
CA ARG A 573 -3.32 -13.22 4.33
C ARG A 573 -4.82 -12.97 4.26
N PHE A 574 -5.48 -13.56 3.27
CA PHE A 574 -6.93 -13.45 3.09
C PHE A 574 -7.62 -14.71 3.60
N TYR A 575 -8.95 -14.69 3.72
CA TYR A 575 -9.79 -15.82 4.16
C TYR A 575 -9.55 -16.29 5.62
N ARG A 576 -9.08 -15.41 6.50
CA ARG A 576 -8.86 -15.81 7.90
C ARG A 576 -10.17 -15.83 8.71
N PRO A 577 -10.51 -16.94 9.43
CA PRO A 577 -11.70 -17.00 10.26
C PRO A 577 -11.68 -15.98 11.42
N VAL A 578 -12.86 -15.40 11.72
CA VAL A 578 -13.06 -14.54 12.88
C VAL A 578 -12.90 -15.36 14.17
N GLY A 579 -11.80 -15.19 14.90
CA GLY A 579 -11.58 -15.81 16.22
C GLY A 579 -10.31 -16.66 16.35
N GLU A 580 -9.52 -16.85 15.30
CA GLU A 580 -8.18 -17.43 15.43
C GLU A 580 -7.23 -16.46 16.17
N PRO A 581 -6.36 -16.97 17.07
CA PRO A 581 -5.33 -16.14 17.71
C PRO A 581 -4.47 -15.48 16.63
N VAL A 582 -4.37 -14.16 16.62
CA VAL A 582 -3.42 -13.46 15.76
C VAL A 582 -2.02 -14.00 16.08
N LEU A 583 -1.35 -14.64 15.10
CA LEU A 583 0.02 -15.10 15.31
C LEU A 583 0.84 -13.90 15.82
N PRO A 584 1.67 -14.06 16.86
CA PRO A 584 2.41 -12.95 17.45
C PRO A 584 3.34 -12.20 16.49
N SER A 585 3.61 -12.76 15.31
CA SER A 585 4.39 -12.08 14.28
C SER A 585 3.57 -10.95 13.66
N CYS A 586 3.83 -9.72 14.12
CA CYS A 586 3.35 -8.46 13.54
C CYS A 586 3.77 -8.21 12.08
N GLU A 587 4.35 -9.20 11.41
CA GLU A 587 4.87 -9.13 10.04
C GLU A 587 3.80 -9.36 8.97
N TRP A 588 2.62 -9.88 9.33
CA TRP A 588 1.54 -10.18 8.38
C TRP A 588 0.25 -9.44 8.71
N GLY A 589 -0.36 -8.85 7.69
CA GLY A 589 -1.74 -8.39 7.74
C GLY A 589 -2.70 -9.55 7.44
N SER A 590 -3.85 -9.60 8.10
CA SER A 590 -4.89 -10.59 7.84
C SER A 590 -6.27 -9.97 7.62
N SER A 591 -7.00 -10.48 6.63
CA SER A 591 -8.37 -10.07 6.30
C SER A 591 -9.29 -11.29 6.21
N PRO A 592 -10.51 -11.21 6.76
CA PRO A 592 -11.54 -12.25 6.57
C PRO A 592 -12.17 -12.18 5.18
N PHE A 593 -11.95 -11.09 4.43
CA PHE A 593 -12.47 -10.95 3.08
C PHE A 593 -11.73 -11.82 2.07
N PRO A 594 -12.39 -12.16 0.95
CA PRO A 594 -11.72 -12.83 -0.15
C PRO A 594 -10.63 -11.95 -0.78
N LYS A 595 -9.56 -12.60 -1.26
CA LYS A 595 -8.49 -11.93 -2.02
C LYS A 595 -9.01 -11.43 -3.38
N ALA A 596 -9.78 -12.28 -4.07
CA ALA A 596 -10.19 -12.05 -5.44
C ALA A 596 -11.16 -10.85 -5.55
N PRO A 597 -10.89 -9.85 -6.42
CA PRO A 597 -11.80 -8.74 -6.65
C PRO A 597 -13.22 -9.17 -7.08
N THR A 598 -13.34 -10.25 -7.86
CA THR A 598 -14.64 -10.79 -8.29
C THR A 598 -15.48 -11.27 -7.11
N ALA A 599 -14.86 -11.96 -6.15
CA ALA A 599 -15.54 -12.42 -4.94
C ALA A 599 -15.96 -11.27 -4.00
N LEU A 600 -15.17 -10.19 -3.92
CA LEU A 600 -15.56 -8.97 -3.21
C LEU A 600 -16.75 -8.25 -3.88
N LYS A 601 -16.76 -8.16 -5.22
CA LYS A 601 -17.89 -7.58 -5.97
C LYS A 601 -19.16 -8.42 -5.76
N GLU A 602 -19.04 -9.73 -5.74
CA GLU A 602 -20.14 -10.64 -5.46
C GLU A 602 -20.69 -10.45 -4.04
N LEU A 603 -19.81 -10.27 -3.05
CA LEU A 603 -20.22 -9.91 -1.70
C LEU A 603 -20.99 -8.58 -1.66
N ALA A 604 -20.52 -7.56 -2.35
CA ALA A 604 -21.21 -6.28 -2.43
C ALA A 604 -22.61 -6.43 -3.02
N ARG A 605 -22.74 -7.22 -4.10
CA ARG A 605 -24.03 -7.56 -4.72
C ARG A 605 -24.98 -8.25 -3.72
N GLN A 606 -24.49 -9.26 -3.00
CA GLN A 606 -25.27 -9.95 -1.96
C GLN A 606 -25.70 -8.99 -0.84
N LEU A 607 -24.83 -8.05 -0.45
CA LEU A 607 -25.17 -7.06 0.57
C LEU A 607 -26.29 -6.11 0.11
N ARG A 608 -26.32 -5.71 -1.16
CA ARG A 608 -27.42 -4.93 -1.75
C ARG A 608 -28.75 -5.71 -1.67
N GLN A 609 -28.73 -6.99 -2.05
CA GLN A 609 -29.91 -7.86 -1.96
C GLN A 609 -30.42 -8.04 -0.53
N LEU A 610 -29.52 -8.17 0.45
CA LEU A 610 -29.89 -8.22 1.87
C LEU A 610 -30.55 -6.91 2.34
N GLY A 611 -30.14 -5.77 1.78
CA GLY A 611 -30.78 -4.48 2.05
C GLY A 611 -32.21 -4.44 1.53
N GLU A 612 -32.43 -4.87 0.28
CA GLU A 612 -33.78 -5.01 -0.30
C GLU A 612 -34.66 -5.96 0.50
N ALA A 613 -34.13 -7.14 0.85
CA ALA A 613 -34.82 -8.12 1.68
C ALA A 613 -35.19 -7.54 3.07
N PHE A 614 -34.30 -6.75 3.69
CA PHE A 614 -34.57 -6.12 4.96
C PHE A 614 -35.73 -5.11 4.88
N ASP A 615 -35.71 -4.24 3.87
CA ASP A 615 -36.71 -3.18 3.74
C ASP A 615 -38.10 -3.75 3.39
N GLU A 616 -38.15 -4.83 2.60
CA GLU A 616 -39.40 -5.49 2.20
C GLU A 616 -39.87 -6.58 3.19
N GLY A 617 -38.97 -7.10 4.04
CA GLY A 617 -39.26 -8.25 4.90
C GLY A 617 -39.41 -9.57 4.16
N ASP A 618 -38.90 -9.67 2.92
CA ASP A 618 -39.08 -10.83 2.05
C ASP A 618 -37.90 -11.82 2.13
N ALA A 619 -38.16 -13.02 2.65
CA ALA A 619 -37.17 -14.08 2.77
C ALA A 619 -36.70 -14.64 1.42
N SER A 620 -37.51 -14.53 0.36
CA SER A 620 -37.16 -15.05 -0.97
C SER A 620 -35.99 -14.28 -1.61
N LYS A 621 -35.76 -13.04 -1.15
CA LYS A 621 -34.66 -12.18 -1.59
C LYS A 621 -33.36 -12.39 -0.80
N ILE A 622 -33.40 -13.18 0.26
CA ILE A 622 -32.18 -13.58 0.98
C ILE A 622 -31.48 -14.66 0.17
N VAL A 623 -30.55 -14.24 -0.68
CA VAL A 623 -29.58 -15.16 -1.27
C VAL A 623 -28.58 -15.54 -0.17
N LEU A 624 -28.62 -16.79 0.28
CA LEU A 624 -27.60 -17.32 1.18
C LEU A 624 -26.24 -17.18 0.51
N PRO A 625 -25.30 -16.47 1.13
CA PRO A 625 -24.08 -16.14 0.41
C PRO A 625 -23.19 -17.39 0.30
N SER A 626 -22.58 -17.60 -0.87
CA SER A 626 -21.78 -18.80 -1.22
C SER A 626 -20.58 -19.07 -0.31
N TRP A 627 -20.22 -18.10 0.53
CA TRP A 627 -19.14 -18.12 1.50
C TRP A 627 -19.55 -18.51 2.93
N LYS A 628 -20.82 -18.87 3.19
CA LYS A 628 -21.12 -19.69 4.38
C LYS A 628 -20.40 -21.00 4.15
N HIS A 629 -19.24 -21.12 4.78
CA HIS A 629 -18.46 -22.34 4.79
C HIS A 629 -19.39 -23.47 5.27
N ALA A 630 -20.01 -23.34 6.44
CA ALA A 630 -21.00 -24.30 6.90
C ALA A 630 -22.34 -24.21 6.11
N VAL A 631 -22.68 -25.27 5.37
CA VAL A 631 -23.94 -25.51 4.67
C VAL A 631 -24.75 -26.61 5.37
N SER A 632 -26.05 -26.73 5.07
CA SER A 632 -26.91 -27.80 5.59
C SER A 632 -26.53 -29.17 5.00
N THR A 633 -26.89 -30.26 5.67
CA THR A 633 -26.80 -31.63 5.13
C THR A 633 -27.71 -31.83 3.90
N GLU A 634 -28.70 -30.96 3.71
CA GLU A 634 -29.64 -30.91 2.58
C GLU A 634 -29.20 -29.94 1.46
N TRP A 635 -27.98 -29.40 1.52
CA TRP A 635 -27.48 -28.46 0.50
C TRP A 635 -27.29 -29.16 -0.85
N GLY A 636 -27.96 -28.67 -1.90
CA GLY A 636 -27.88 -29.28 -3.25
C GLY A 636 -26.46 -29.41 -3.82
N GLY A 637 -25.51 -28.57 -3.41
CA GLY A 637 -24.12 -28.63 -3.87
C GLY A 637 -23.35 -29.89 -3.48
N TRP A 638 -23.87 -30.71 -2.54
CA TRP A 638 -23.32 -32.05 -2.27
C TRP A 638 -23.41 -33.00 -3.49
N GLU A 639 -24.25 -32.67 -4.47
CA GLU A 639 -24.41 -33.49 -5.67
C GLU A 639 -23.27 -33.33 -6.69
N GLU A 640 -22.77 -32.10 -6.86
CA GLU A 640 -21.88 -31.73 -7.97
C GLU A 640 -20.41 -31.57 -7.55
N GLY A 641 -20.14 -31.40 -6.25
CA GLY A 641 -18.81 -31.12 -5.72
C GLY A 641 -17.90 -32.34 -5.53
N THR A 642 -16.60 -32.07 -5.36
CA THR A 642 -15.63 -33.05 -4.85
C THR A 642 -15.35 -32.76 -3.37
N PHE A 643 -15.36 -33.78 -2.51
CA PHE A 643 -15.31 -33.57 -1.07
C PHE A 643 -14.18 -34.34 -0.37
N GLY A 644 -13.63 -33.72 0.67
CA GLY A 644 -12.67 -34.29 1.59
C GLY A 644 -13.23 -34.38 3.01
N LEU A 645 -12.79 -35.39 3.76
CA LEU A 645 -13.10 -35.64 5.16
C LEU A 645 -11.83 -35.44 5.98
N GLU A 646 -11.86 -34.45 6.88
CA GLU A 646 -10.83 -34.26 7.89
C GLU A 646 -10.88 -35.36 8.96
N LEU A 647 -9.74 -36.03 9.14
CA LEU A 647 -9.48 -36.99 10.20
C LEU A 647 -8.11 -36.71 10.81
N GLN A 648 -8.02 -36.80 12.13
CA GLN A 648 -6.74 -36.68 12.82
C GLN A 648 -5.95 -38.00 12.70
N GLU A 649 -4.63 -37.93 12.70
CA GLU A 649 -3.78 -39.11 12.92
C GLU A 649 -4.08 -39.70 14.32
N PRO A 650 -4.09 -41.04 14.49
CA PRO A 650 -3.87 -42.09 13.49
C PRO A 650 -5.15 -42.53 12.74
N TRP A 651 -6.31 -41.92 13.02
CA TRP A 651 -7.61 -42.36 12.52
C TRP A 651 -7.76 -42.20 11.01
N ALA A 652 -7.12 -41.19 10.43
CA ALA A 652 -7.06 -41.00 8.99
C ALA A 652 -6.44 -42.24 8.29
N GLY A 653 -5.29 -42.71 8.77
CA GLY A 653 -4.69 -43.97 8.32
C GLY A 653 -5.61 -45.16 8.54
N ALA A 654 -6.21 -45.28 9.74
CA ALA A 654 -7.03 -46.42 10.09
C ALA A 654 -8.23 -46.66 9.14
N VAL A 655 -8.82 -45.60 8.59
CA VAL A 655 -9.93 -45.71 7.63
C VAL A 655 -9.48 -46.04 6.20
N VAL A 656 -8.31 -45.56 5.76
CA VAL A 656 -7.78 -45.86 4.42
C VAL A 656 -7.03 -47.19 4.36
N ASP A 657 -6.66 -47.74 5.53
CA ASP A 657 -6.07 -49.06 5.69
C ASP A 657 -7.13 -50.15 5.99
N GLY A 658 -8.39 -49.75 6.17
CA GLY A 658 -9.51 -50.67 6.46
C GLY A 658 -9.56 -51.24 7.88
N SER A 659 -8.61 -50.91 8.75
CA SER A 659 -8.60 -51.34 10.16
C SER A 659 -9.77 -50.77 10.97
N LYS A 660 -10.34 -49.64 10.53
CA LYS A 660 -11.55 -49.03 11.06
C LYS A 660 -12.64 -49.10 10.00
N SER A 661 -13.73 -49.80 10.28
CA SER A 661 -14.84 -50.02 9.34
C SER A 661 -16.07 -49.14 9.61
N ILE A 662 -16.08 -48.41 10.73
CA ILE A 662 -17.13 -47.44 11.06
C ILE A 662 -16.49 -46.12 11.52
N GLU A 663 -16.84 -45.01 10.88
CA GLU A 663 -16.46 -43.66 11.32
C GLU A 663 -17.59 -43.03 12.14
N THR A 664 -17.31 -42.61 13.38
CA THR A 664 -18.33 -42.13 14.32
C THR A 664 -18.37 -40.61 14.38
N ARG A 665 -19.55 -40.02 14.19
CA ARG A 665 -19.78 -38.57 14.24
C ARG A 665 -21.01 -38.24 15.08
N LEU A 666 -21.08 -37.01 15.60
CA LEU A 666 -22.27 -36.49 16.30
C LEU A 666 -23.34 -35.95 15.33
N TYR A 667 -23.23 -36.29 14.05
CA TYR A 667 -24.10 -35.82 12.98
C TYR A 667 -24.14 -36.85 11.83
N PRO A 668 -25.25 -36.94 11.09
CA PRO A 668 -25.33 -37.83 9.93
C PRO A 668 -24.48 -37.29 8.77
N LEU A 669 -24.00 -38.19 7.91
CA LEU A 669 -23.41 -37.80 6.63
C LEU A 669 -24.50 -37.13 5.76
N PRO A 670 -24.20 -36.06 5.00
CA PRO A 670 -25.10 -35.55 3.97
C PRO A 670 -25.58 -36.69 3.04
N PRO A 671 -26.90 -36.88 2.84
CA PRO A 671 -27.42 -38.02 2.08
C PRO A 671 -26.83 -38.16 0.67
N ALA A 672 -26.57 -37.03 0.00
CA ALA A 672 -25.98 -37.00 -1.34
C ALA A 672 -24.52 -37.49 -1.41
N LEU A 673 -23.84 -37.68 -0.28
CA LEU A 673 -22.49 -38.25 -0.22
C LEU A 673 -22.47 -39.77 0.01
N LEU A 674 -23.61 -40.42 0.24
CA LEU A 674 -23.69 -41.88 0.33
C LEU A 674 -23.22 -42.52 -0.98
N GLY A 675 -22.31 -43.50 -0.87
CA GLY A 675 -21.69 -44.17 -2.01
C GLY A 675 -20.73 -43.30 -2.84
N LYS A 676 -20.56 -42.01 -2.53
CA LYS A 676 -19.60 -41.14 -3.23
C LYS A 676 -18.21 -41.25 -2.64
N ARG A 677 -17.21 -41.04 -3.50
CA ARG A 677 -15.81 -40.95 -3.10
C ARG A 677 -15.58 -39.67 -2.28
N ILE A 678 -15.06 -39.84 -1.06
CA ILE A 678 -14.67 -38.77 -0.16
C ILE A 678 -13.16 -38.92 0.13
N TYR A 679 -12.38 -37.89 -0.17
CA TYR A 679 -10.93 -37.89 0.04
C TYR A 679 -10.60 -37.78 1.54
N VAL A 680 -9.55 -38.44 2.02
CA VAL A 680 -9.15 -38.39 3.42
C VAL A 680 -8.07 -37.32 3.59
N LEU A 681 -8.41 -36.28 4.35
CA LEU A 681 -7.54 -35.16 4.70
C LEU A 681 -6.98 -35.42 6.09
N GLU A 682 -5.71 -35.82 6.17
CA GLU A 682 -5.04 -36.08 7.44
C GLU A 682 -4.59 -34.78 8.10
N SER A 683 -4.95 -34.62 9.38
CA SER A 683 -4.46 -33.54 10.24
C SER A 683 -3.72 -34.11 11.46
N LYS A 684 -2.80 -33.33 12.03
CA LYS A 684 -2.07 -33.71 13.25
C LYS A 684 -3.02 -34.01 14.41
N SER A 685 -2.64 -34.90 15.32
CA SER A 685 -3.46 -35.21 16.51
C SER A 685 -3.76 -33.94 17.33
N GLY A 686 -4.97 -33.84 17.86
CA GLY A 686 -5.42 -32.67 18.63
C GLY A 686 -6.44 -33.03 19.71
N ALA A 687 -7.09 -32.02 20.28
CA ALA A 687 -8.15 -32.25 21.26
C ALA A 687 -9.37 -32.91 20.59
N ALA A 688 -10.00 -33.86 21.29
CA ALA A 688 -11.14 -34.60 20.78
C ALA A 688 -12.31 -33.67 20.38
N GLY A 689 -12.82 -33.83 19.17
CA GLY A 689 -13.94 -33.04 18.64
C GLY A 689 -13.57 -31.61 18.24
N VAL A 690 -12.30 -31.24 18.30
CA VAL A 690 -11.77 -29.95 17.87
C VAL A 690 -10.98 -30.16 16.58
N SER A 691 -11.45 -29.54 15.50
CA SER A 691 -10.72 -29.49 14.24
C SER A 691 -9.43 -28.69 14.41
N ASN A 692 -8.32 -29.21 13.89
CA ASN A 692 -7.06 -28.49 13.79
C ASN A 692 -7.00 -27.64 12.50
N LEU A 693 -7.91 -27.88 11.56
CA LEU A 693 -7.97 -27.15 10.30
C LEU A 693 -8.90 -25.92 10.38
N GLY A 694 -8.58 -24.88 9.60
CA GLY A 694 -9.44 -23.71 9.43
C GLY A 694 -10.69 -24.01 8.58
N ASN A 695 -11.46 -22.97 8.23
CA ASN A 695 -12.58 -23.12 7.28
C ASN A 695 -12.13 -23.13 5.81
N PHE A 696 -10.87 -22.79 5.56
CA PHE A 696 -10.20 -22.90 4.28
C PHE A 696 -8.85 -23.56 4.52
N ILE A 697 -8.45 -24.44 3.63
CA ILE A 697 -7.15 -25.11 3.64
C ILE A 697 -6.47 -24.92 2.28
N ASP A 698 -5.17 -24.65 2.31
CA ASP A 698 -4.31 -24.70 1.13
C ASP A 698 -3.67 -26.08 1.07
N ILE A 699 -3.86 -26.78 -0.05
CA ILE A 699 -3.41 -28.17 -0.24
C ILE A 699 -2.19 -28.19 -1.18
N GLY A 700 -1.96 -27.11 -1.93
CA GLY A 700 -0.97 -27.05 -3.01
C GLY A 700 0.44 -26.60 -2.62
N SER A 701 0.67 -26.16 -1.38
CA SER A 701 1.96 -25.64 -0.94
C SER A 701 2.87 -26.73 -0.36
N HIS A 702 3.51 -27.50 -1.24
CA HIS A 702 4.71 -28.28 -0.87
C HIS A 702 5.94 -27.82 -1.66
N GLN A 703 6.98 -27.46 -0.90
CA GLN A 703 8.41 -27.35 -1.26
C GLN A 703 8.84 -26.22 -2.22
N LEU A 704 9.11 -25.05 -1.63
CA LEU A 704 10.36 -24.34 -1.94
C LEU A 704 11.36 -24.75 -0.85
N GLU A 705 12.21 -25.73 -1.14
CA GLU A 705 13.41 -25.98 -0.33
C GLU A 705 14.32 -24.76 -0.48
N THR A 706 14.52 -24.02 0.62
CA THR A 706 15.65 -23.09 0.70
C THR A 706 16.92 -23.91 0.77
N ALA A 707 17.96 -23.46 0.06
CA ALA A 707 19.26 -24.14 -0.04
C ALA A 707 20.00 -24.31 1.31
N ASP A 708 19.49 -23.70 2.37
CA ASP A 708 20.04 -23.76 3.71
C ASP A 708 19.06 -24.55 4.59
N GLY A 709 19.47 -25.76 4.99
CA GLY A 709 18.66 -26.76 5.70
C GLY A 709 18.22 -26.39 7.13
N GLU A 710 17.67 -25.21 7.33
CA GLU A 710 16.97 -24.81 8.56
C GLU A 710 15.46 -25.00 8.38
N SER A 711 14.89 -25.93 9.14
CA SER A 711 13.45 -26.22 9.13
C SER A 711 12.62 -24.98 9.44
N ALA A 712 11.78 -24.60 8.49
CA ALA A 712 10.74 -23.59 8.68
C ALA A 712 9.85 -23.98 9.88
N VAL A 713 9.54 -22.99 10.72
CA VAL A 713 8.63 -23.14 11.85
C VAL A 713 7.27 -23.60 11.35
N ASP A 714 6.85 -24.78 11.83
CA ASP A 714 5.62 -25.51 11.56
C ASP A 714 4.37 -24.62 11.66
N SER A 715 3.97 -24.02 10.54
CA SER A 715 2.65 -23.42 10.38
C SER A 715 1.66 -24.57 10.31
N GLY A 716 0.94 -24.85 11.41
CA GLY A 716 0.01 -25.98 11.58
C GLY A 716 -1.21 -26.03 10.65
N SER A 717 -1.06 -25.67 9.39
CA SER A 717 -2.05 -25.74 8.30
C SER A 717 -1.64 -26.74 7.20
N HIS A 718 -0.68 -27.62 7.48
CA HIS A 718 -0.28 -28.68 6.56
C HIS A 718 -1.30 -29.83 6.62
N VAL A 719 -1.81 -30.24 5.46
CA VAL A 719 -2.86 -31.25 5.30
C VAL A 719 -2.44 -32.19 4.18
N ASP A 720 -2.25 -33.46 4.51
CA ASP A 720 -1.94 -34.50 3.53
C ASP A 720 -3.21 -35.19 3.06
N ILE A 721 -3.32 -35.40 1.75
CA ILE A 721 -4.35 -36.27 1.18
C ILE A 721 -3.76 -37.67 1.08
N ILE A 722 -4.13 -38.54 2.01
CA ILE A 722 -3.53 -39.87 2.16
C ILE A 722 -4.31 -40.98 1.46
N GLY A 723 -5.51 -40.69 0.97
CA GLY A 723 -6.37 -41.67 0.31
C GLY A 723 -7.79 -41.17 0.08
N TRP A 724 -8.71 -42.10 -0.15
CA TRP A 724 -10.14 -41.85 -0.23
C TRP A 724 -10.95 -43.04 0.30
N LEU A 725 -12.21 -42.77 0.66
CA LEU A 725 -13.17 -43.78 1.11
C LEU A 725 -14.57 -43.50 0.53
N THR A 726 -15.47 -44.46 0.66
CA THR A 726 -16.92 -44.30 0.46
C THR A 726 -17.65 -44.66 1.75
N VAL A 727 -18.86 -44.15 1.91
CA VAL A 727 -19.76 -44.52 3.02
C VAL A 727 -20.94 -45.28 2.44
N SER A 728 -21.11 -46.54 2.85
CA SER A 728 -22.15 -47.42 2.32
C SER A 728 -23.50 -47.21 3.00
N SER A 729 -23.50 -46.92 4.30
CA SER A 729 -24.72 -46.69 5.08
C SER A 729 -24.46 -45.88 6.34
N ILE A 730 -25.52 -45.35 6.95
CA ILE A 730 -25.45 -44.59 8.21
C ILE A 730 -26.26 -45.33 9.26
N LYS A 731 -25.60 -45.71 10.37
CA LYS A 731 -26.23 -46.28 11.56
C LYS A 731 -26.38 -45.19 12.61
N LYS A 732 -27.60 -44.92 13.07
CA LYS A 732 -27.83 -44.06 14.25
C LYS A 732 -27.85 -44.94 15.49
N TYR A 733 -26.94 -44.69 16.44
CA TYR A 733 -26.92 -45.38 17.72
C TYR A 733 -27.91 -44.72 18.67
N ASN A 734 -28.83 -45.50 19.22
CA ASN A 734 -29.83 -45.00 20.17
C ASN A 734 -29.49 -45.38 21.62
N HIS A 735 -28.63 -46.39 21.80
CA HIS A 735 -28.26 -46.91 23.11
C HIS A 735 -26.76 -47.16 23.23
N ARG A 736 -26.20 -46.92 24.44
CA ARG A 736 -24.79 -47.18 24.77
C ARG A 736 -24.33 -48.58 24.36
N ILE A 737 -25.15 -49.59 24.65
CA ILE A 737 -24.85 -50.99 24.37
C ILE A 737 -24.61 -51.23 22.88
N GLU A 738 -25.41 -50.61 22.00
CA GLU A 738 -25.24 -50.75 20.55
C GLU A 738 -23.95 -50.12 20.04
N PHE A 739 -23.52 -49.02 20.66
CA PHE A 739 -22.27 -48.34 20.36
C PHE A 739 -21.08 -49.16 20.83
N GLU A 740 -21.06 -49.60 22.09
CA GLU A 740 -19.98 -50.40 22.66
C GLU A 740 -19.81 -51.77 21.95
N GLN A 741 -20.90 -52.38 21.46
CA GLN A 741 -20.81 -53.60 20.65
C GLN A 741 -20.02 -53.41 19.33
N ASP A 742 -20.02 -52.20 18.76
CA ASP A 742 -19.30 -51.88 17.55
C ASP A 742 -17.92 -51.25 17.84
N GLU A 743 -17.42 -51.31 19.09
CA GLU A 743 -16.13 -50.74 19.49
C GLU A 743 -14.98 -51.27 18.64
N SER A 744 -14.96 -52.57 18.32
CA SER A 744 -13.95 -53.17 17.44
C SER A 744 -13.99 -52.66 15.99
N LYS A 745 -15.12 -52.06 15.57
CA LYS A 745 -15.32 -51.53 14.21
C LYS A 745 -15.01 -50.05 14.12
N HIS A 746 -15.35 -49.28 15.15
CA HIS A 746 -15.10 -47.83 15.19
C HIS A 746 -13.90 -47.43 16.04
N LEU A 747 -13.30 -48.33 16.81
CA LEU A 747 -12.09 -48.09 17.61
C LEU A 747 -12.20 -46.93 18.61
N VAL A 748 -13.41 -46.65 19.11
CA VAL A 748 -13.66 -45.58 20.10
C VAL A 748 -13.92 -46.22 21.45
N THR A 749 -12.92 -46.16 22.32
CA THR A 749 -13.00 -46.70 23.68
C THR A 749 -13.91 -45.83 24.55
N SER A 750 -14.50 -46.44 25.58
CA SER A 750 -15.46 -45.78 26.49
C SER A 750 -14.88 -44.59 27.26
N ASP A 751 -13.56 -44.56 27.48
CA ASP A 751 -12.83 -43.50 28.18
C ASP A 751 -12.38 -42.35 27.25
N SER A 752 -12.57 -42.48 25.94
CA SER A 752 -12.19 -41.44 24.99
C SER A 752 -13.16 -40.25 24.98
N GLY A 753 -12.68 -39.08 24.56
CA GLY A 753 -13.52 -37.88 24.39
C GLY A 753 -14.62 -38.02 23.32
N TYR A 754 -14.55 -39.07 22.51
CA TYR A 754 -15.50 -39.45 21.46
C TYR A 754 -16.47 -40.56 21.88
N GLY A 755 -16.31 -41.11 23.10
CA GLY A 755 -17.16 -42.17 23.64
C GLY A 755 -18.61 -41.72 23.92
N TRP A 756 -19.46 -42.70 24.23
CA TRP A 756 -20.88 -42.48 24.50
C TRP A 756 -21.12 -41.56 25.70
N LYS A 757 -21.98 -40.56 25.51
CA LYS A 757 -22.39 -39.60 26.55
C LYS A 757 -23.86 -39.77 26.87
N ASP A 758 -24.18 -39.87 28.16
CA ASP A 758 -25.57 -40.03 28.65
C ASP A 758 -26.37 -38.70 28.65
N ASP A 759 -25.99 -37.75 27.79
CA ASP A 759 -26.61 -36.41 27.68
C ASP A 759 -27.70 -36.32 26.59
N GLY A 760 -28.01 -37.46 25.96
CA GLY A 760 -29.00 -37.56 24.88
C GLY A 760 -28.48 -37.10 23.51
N THR A 761 -27.18 -36.84 23.36
CA THR A 761 -26.58 -36.50 22.07
C THR A 761 -26.56 -37.73 21.15
N PRO A 762 -27.18 -37.68 19.96
CA PRO A 762 -27.17 -38.81 19.03
C PRO A 762 -25.77 -39.02 18.43
N ILE A 763 -25.34 -40.28 18.36
CA ILE A 763 -24.11 -40.69 17.67
C ILE A 763 -24.49 -41.43 16.38
N TYR A 764 -23.80 -41.12 15.29
CA TYR A 764 -23.97 -41.74 13.99
C TYR A 764 -22.69 -42.47 13.60
N GLY A 765 -22.80 -43.74 13.26
CA GLY A 765 -21.75 -44.52 12.62
C GLY A 765 -21.91 -44.48 11.11
N TRP A 766 -20.92 -43.94 10.42
CA TRP A 766 -20.79 -43.98 8.96
C TRP A 766 -20.09 -45.30 8.63
N VAL A 767 -20.84 -46.26 8.12
CA VAL A 767 -20.31 -47.58 7.73
C VAL A 767 -19.50 -47.38 6.45
N LEU A 768 -18.21 -47.68 6.52
CA LEU A 768 -17.29 -47.45 5.41
C LEU A 768 -17.43 -48.55 4.36
N GLY A 769 -17.48 -48.16 3.10
CA GLY A 769 -17.47 -49.05 1.94
C GLY A 769 -16.05 -49.22 1.40
N ASP A 770 -15.87 -49.01 0.10
CA ASP A 770 -14.56 -49.04 -0.55
C ASP A 770 -13.65 -47.94 0.00
N TYR A 771 -12.36 -48.26 0.13
CA TYR A 771 -11.30 -47.35 0.55
C TYR A 771 -10.03 -47.61 -0.24
N HIS A 772 -9.15 -46.61 -0.30
CA HIS A 772 -7.86 -46.69 -0.96
C HIS A 772 -6.87 -45.75 -0.32
N ARG A 773 -5.65 -46.23 -0.06
CA ARG A 773 -4.51 -45.45 0.40
C ARG A 773 -3.58 -45.15 -0.76
N TYR A 774 -3.03 -43.93 -0.80
CA TYR A 774 -1.96 -43.59 -1.73
C TYR A 774 -0.60 -44.05 -1.20
N ASP A 775 0.21 -44.66 -2.07
CA ASP A 775 1.54 -45.16 -1.70
C ASP A 775 2.52 -44.02 -1.45
N CYS A 776 3.19 -44.03 -0.30
CA CYS A 776 4.18 -43.02 0.08
C CYS A 776 5.55 -43.19 -0.61
N GLU A 777 5.83 -44.34 -1.23
CA GLU A 777 7.18 -44.69 -1.71
C GLU A 777 7.44 -44.45 -3.21
N HIS A 778 6.48 -44.01 -4.03
CA HIS A 778 6.69 -43.74 -5.47
C HIS A 778 6.30 -42.30 -5.87
N ARG A 779 6.87 -41.29 -5.21
CA ARG A 779 6.80 -39.88 -5.65
C ARG A 779 7.56 -39.59 -6.97
N LYS A 780 8.19 -40.59 -7.58
CA LYS A 780 8.98 -40.47 -8.81
C LYS A 780 8.63 -41.64 -9.73
N ASN A 781 7.82 -41.35 -10.74
CA ASN A 781 7.48 -42.14 -11.92
C ASN A 781 6.13 -42.91 -11.87
N ASP A 782 5.32 -42.55 -12.88
CA ASP A 782 4.18 -43.24 -13.51
C ASP A 782 2.76 -43.20 -12.88
N ASP A 783 1.93 -42.29 -13.45
CA ASP A 783 0.60 -42.52 -14.04
C ASP A 783 -0.52 -43.26 -13.27
N ALA A 784 -0.47 -43.36 -11.94
CA ALA A 784 -1.67 -43.59 -11.12
C ALA A 784 -2.08 -42.29 -10.41
N GLN A 785 -3.12 -41.65 -10.94
CA GLN A 785 -3.63 -40.31 -10.58
C GLN A 785 -3.86 -40.09 -9.08
N GLN A 786 -2.90 -39.50 -8.35
CA GLN A 786 -3.23 -38.73 -7.15
C GLN A 786 -3.87 -37.41 -7.61
N PRO A 787 -5.14 -37.13 -7.26
CA PRO A 787 -5.80 -35.90 -7.70
C PRO A 787 -5.15 -34.70 -7.01
N SER A 788 -4.67 -33.74 -7.82
CA SER A 788 -4.09 -32.50 -7.31
C SER A 788 -5.19 -31.49 -7.00
N PHE A 789 -5.43 -31.23 -5.71
CA PHE A 789 -6.28 -30.13 -5.26
C PHE A 789 -5.42 -28.96 -4.83
N SER A 790 -5.85 -27.74 -5.17
CA SER A 790 -5.15 -26.52 -4.75
C SER A 790 -5.61 -26.05 -3.39
N SER A 791 -6.87 -26.30 -3.03
CA SER A 791 -7.47 -25.79 -1.81
C SER A 791 -8.73 -26.56 -1.43
N GLY A 792 -9.15 -26.41 -0.18
CA GLY A 792 -10.43 -26.91 0.33
C GLY A 792 -11.18 -25.84 1.13
N VAL A 793 -12.51 -25.83 1.01
CA VAL A 793 -13.42 -24.97 1.77
C VAL A 793 -14.29 -25.85 2.67
N ARG A 794 -14.26 -25.64 3.98
CA ARG A 794 -15.08 -26.40 4.93
C ARG A 794 -16.56 -26.19 4.59
N ARG A 795 -17.27 -27.26 4.26
CA ARG A 795 -18.71 -27.25 3.95
C ARG A 795 -19.58 -27.70 5.09
N PHE A 796 -19.14 -28.66 5.89
CA PHE A 796 -19.93 -29.07 7.04
C PHE A 796 -19.08 -29.82 8.04
N ARG A 797 -18.87 -29.25 9.23
CA ARG A 797 -18.07 -29.89 10.29
C ARG A 797 -16.73 -30.34 9.71
N SER A 798 -16.41 -31.63 9.63
CA SER A 798 -15.14 -32.14 9.07
C SER A 798 -15.14 -32.34 7.55
N LEU A 799 -16.21 -31.97 6.85
CA LEU A 799 -16.30 -32.07 5.38
C LEU A 799 -15.85 -30.79 4.71
N PHE A 800 -15.00 -30.93 3.69
CA PHE A 800 -14.47 -29.86 2.85
C PHE A 800 -14.85 -30.08 1.40
N GLU A 801 -15.26 -29.04 0.69
CA GLU A 801 -15.32 -29.04 -0.77
C GLU A 801 -13.92 -28.72 -1.31
N LEU A 802 -13.40 -29.57 -2.19
CA LEU A 802 -12.05 -29.48 -2.74
C LEU A 802 -12.10 -28.86 -4.14
N SER A 803 -11.15 -27.96 -4.41
CA SER A 803 -11.00 -27.31 -5.72
C SER A 803 -9.71 -27.77 -6.39
N GLN A 804 -9.78 -28.10 -7.68
CA GLN A 804 -8.61 -28.39 -8.51
C GLN A 804 -8.02 -27.10 -9.09
N ASN A 805 -6.72 -27.12 -9.39
CA ASN A 805 -6.12 -26.08 -10.23
C ASN A 805 -6.82 -26.08 -11.59
N SER A 806 -7.57 -25.03 -11.92
CA SER A 806 -7.85 -24.74 -13.32
C SER A 806 -6.52 -24.33 -13.96
N ARG A 807 -5.88 -25.26 -14.67
CA ARG A 807 -4.97 -24.83 -15.73
C ARG A 807 -5.80 -23.94 -16.66
N PRO A 808 -5.31 -22.75 -17.08
CA PRO A 808 -5.91 -22.08 -18.21
C PRO A 808 -5.91 -23.09 -19.35
N VAL A 809 -7.10 -23.38 -19.89
CA VAL A 809 -7.22 -24.15 -21.12
C VAL A 809 -6.39 -23.40 -22.14
N ASP A 810 -5.29 -24.01 -22.58
CA ASP A 810 -4.58 -23.56 -23.77
C ASP A 810 -5.63 -23.43 -24.87
N VAL A 811 -5.84 -22.20 -25.33
CA VAL A 811 -6.56 -21.95 -26.57
C VAL A 811 -5.71 -22.63 -27.63
N VAL A 812 -6.10 -23.85 -27.98
CA VAL A 812 -5.62 -24.53 -29.17
C VAL A 812 -6.03 -23.64 -30.32
N ASP A 813 -5.04 -23.01 -30.95
CA ASP A 813 -5.15 -22.40 -32.26
C ASP A 813 -5.66 -23.46 -33.26
N THR A 814 -6.98 -23.63 -33.33
CA THR A 814 -7.61 -24.27 -34.49
C THR A 814 -7.68 -23.21 -35.58
N ASN A 815 -6.56 -23.08 -36.27
CA ASN A 815 -6.43 -22.38 -37.52
C ASN A 815 -7.18 -23.20 -38.60
N THR A 816 -8.51 -23.08 -38.66
CA THR A 816 -9.30 -23.52 -39.82
C THR A 816 -9.45 -22.33 -40.76
N ASN A 817 -8.51 -22.26 -41.71
CA ASN A 817 -8.75 -21.60 -43.00
C ASN A 817 -9.97 -22.28 -43.65
N ASN A 818 -11.00 -21.49 -43.96
CA ASN A 818 -11.87 -21.82 -45.07
C ASN A 818 -11.99 -20.60 -46.00
N SER A 819 -11.68 -20.90 -47.24
CA SER A 819 -11.71 -20.10 -48.46
C SER A 819 -12.88 -19.12 -48.58
N ASN A 820 -12.57 -17.92 -49.09
CA ASN A 820 -13.32 -17.38 -50.21
C ASN A 820 -12.38 -16.60 -51.15
N SER A 821 -12.78 -16.67 -52.41
CA SER A 821 -12.07 -16.56 -53.68
C SER A 821 -11.79 -15.13 -54.16
N GLU A 822 -11.08 -15.08 -55.30
CA GLU A 822 -10.83 -13.96 -56.22
C GLU A 822 -9.55 -13.15 -55.91
N SER A 823 -8.60 -12.90 -56.81
CA SER A 823 -8.45 -13.14 -58.26
C SER A 823 -7.08 -12.55 -58.65
N PHE A 824 -6.31 -13.22 -59.54
CA PHE A 824 -5.21 -12.71 -60.40
C PHE A 824 -4.07 -11.89 -59.72
N ASP A 825 -2.79 -12.18 -59.88
CA ASP A 825 -2.08 -12.22 -61.17
C ASP A 825 -0.66 -12.81 -61.02
N ALA A 826 -0.08 -13.13 -62.17
CA ALA A 826 1.10 -13.96 -62.38
C ALA A 826 2.47 -13.33 -62.00
N SER A 827 3.44 -14.22 -61.75
CA SER A 827 4.70 -14.35 -62.52
C SER A 827 6.03 -14.37 -61.71
N THR A 828 6.80 -15.44 -61.95
CA THR A 828 8.27 -15.61 -61.87
C THR A 828 8.96 -15.50 -60.50
N GLY A 829 9.95 -16.30 -60.10
CA GLY A 829 10.71 -17.36 -60.73
C GLY A 829 11.91 -17.74 -59.83
N VAL A 830 12.08 -19.05 -59.62
CA VAL A 830 13.36 -19.80 -59.62
C VAL A 830 14.57 -19.32 -58.77
N SER A 831 14.83 -20.10 -57.73
CA SER A 831 16.12 -20.68 -57.25
C SER A 831 17.38 -19.82 -57.05
N GLY A 832 17.99 -19.98 -55.87
CA GLY A 832 19.40 -19.70 -55.64
C GLY A 832 19.96 -20.52 -54.48
N LYS A 833 20.65 -21.63 -54.80
CA LYS A 833 21.52 -22.38 -53.88
C LYS A 833 22.72 -21.50 -53.50
N ASN A 834 23.22 -21.63 -52.26
CA ASN A 834 24.68 -21.64 -52.06
C ASN A 834 25.12 -22.40 -50.80
N LYS A 835 26.08 -23.31 -51.01
CA LYS A 835 26.86 -24.06 -50.02
C LYS A 835 28.28 -23.48 -49.95
N GLY A 836 28.87 -23.45 -48.76
CA GLY A 836 30.33 -23.39 -48.52
C GLY A 836 30.62 -23.50 -47.03
N LYS A 837 31.09 -24.66 -46.51
CA LYS A 837 32.51 -24.99 -46.16
C LYS A 837 33.14 -23.93 -45.21
N ARG A 838 33.77 -24.23 -44.06
CA ARG A 838 34.69 -25.34 -43.71
C ARG A 838 35.09 -25.26 -42.21
N SER A 839 35.29 -26.43 -41.58
CA SER A 839 36.31 -26.86 -40.55
C SER A 839 36.99 -25.82 -39.62
N ASN A 840 37.32 -26.08 -38.34
CA ASN A 840 38.12 -27.21 -37.84
C ASN A 840 38.21 -27.21 -36.28
N LYS A 841 38.27 -28.42 -35.67
CA LYS A 841 39.05 -28.91 -34.49
C LYS A 841 39.26 -27.99 -33.27
N GLY A 842 39.00 -28.34 -32.00
CA GLY A 842 39.02 -29.63 -31.30
C GLY A 842 40.34 -29.83 -30.56
N HIS A 843 40.34 -29.97 -29.22
CA HIS A 843 41.24 -30.84 -28.43
C HIS A 843 40.81 -30.97 -26.94
N HIS A 844 40.85 -32.21 -26.47
CA HIS A 844 40.63 -32.71 -25.10
C HIS A 844 41.97 -32.88 -24.35
N HIS A 845 41.90 -32.82 -23.01
CA HIS A 845 42.46 -33.74 -21.98
C HIS A 845 42.92 -32.94 -20.74
N HIS A 846 42.34 -33.14 -19.54
CA HIS A 846 42.42 -34.24 -18.54
C HIS A 846 43.69 -34.26 -17.66
N HIS A 847 43.43 -34.56 -16.38
CA HIS A 847 44.33 -34.95 -15.26
C HIS A 847 45.07 -33.82 -14.52
N SER A 848 45.24 -33.84 -13.18
CA SER A 848 44.68 -34.66 -12.09
C SER A 848 45.29 -34.19 -10.75
N ASN A 849 44.51 -34.30 -9.68
CA ASN A 849 44.90 -34.70 -8.31
C ASN A 849 45.78 -33.84 -7.37
N SER A 850 45.17 -33.68 -6.18
CA SER A 850 45.67 -33.99 -4.83
C SER A 850 46.59 -33.01 -4.10
N ASN A 851 46.13 -32.48 -2.96
CA ASN A 851 46.44 -32.94 -1.59
C ASN A 851 45.88 -31.91 -0.56
N ASN A 852 45.07 -32.33 0.43
CA ASN A 852 45.46 -32.74 1.81
C ASN A 852 46.00 -31.55 2.63
N ALA A 853 45.64 -31.23 3.88
CA ALA A 853 44.96 -31.88 4.99
C ALA A 853 44.54 -30.79 6.02
N GLY A 854 43.49 -30.97 6.84
CA GLY A 854 43.62 -31.23 8.29
C GLY A 854 42.66 -30.34 9.10
N LYS A 855 41.54 -30.87 9.62
CA LYS A 855 41.28 -31.47 10.95
C LYS A 855 41.19 -30.51 12.16
N VAL A 856 39.98 -30.49 12.75
CA VAL A 856 39.65 -30.58 14.21
C VAL A 856 39.75 -29.25 15.01
N LYS A 857 38.76 -28.75 15.77
CA LYS A 857 38.11 -29.37 16.95
C LYS A 857 36.89 -28.54 17.44
N ARG A 858 35.85 -29.27 17.91
CA ARG A 858 34.72 -28.82 18.75
C ARG A 858 35.18 -28.17 20.07
N ARG A 859 34.37 -27.24 20.60
CA ARG A 859 34.14 -27.11 22.06
C ARG A 859 32.70 -26.70 22.37
N LYS A 860 32.10 -27.42 23.32
CA LYS A 860 30.75 -27.28 23.87
C LYS A 860 30.76 -26.38 25.12
N ARG A 861 29.63 -25.68 25.31
CA ARG A 861 28.86 -25.36 26.54
C ARG A 861 29.57 -24.70 27.73
N PHE A 862 28.99 -23.58 28.19
CA PHE A 862 28.04 -23.61 29.32
C PHE A 862 26.73 -22.97 28.89
#